data_AF-A0AAW2P349-F1
#
_entry.id   AF-A0AAW2P349-F1
#
_cell.length_a   1.000
_cell.length_b   1.000
_cell.length_c   1.000
_cell.angle_alpha   90.00
_cell.angle_beta   90.00
_cell.angle_gamma   90.00
#
_symmetry.space_group_name_H-M   'P 1'
#
loop_
_entity.id
_entity.type
_entity.pdbx_description
1 polymer ?
#
loop_
_entity_poly.entity_id
_entity_poly.type
_entity_poly.pdbx_seq_one_letter_code
_entity_poly.pdbx_strand_id
1 'polypeptide(L)'
;MSFSGFIIFGISFFLVSCFHVIVAQQPYIGRATTVCDSRDNSTSVLGYTCNGLRRSCQAYLTFRAQPPYDSVASISTLLAANSSQLAQLNSVPENAVFDTNRMVLVPVTCSCSGEHYQVNASYVVQQGDTDLLIANNTFQGLSTCQTLQAEGDTLTRNLYAGTRITVPLRCACPTKNQSDDGVNYLLSYLITWNQFVSGISALFGVDTGRTLAANGLSETSIVYPFTTLLVPLQDPPTSSQVTAPQPPPPPFATLPPSVPPPSGGSSKTWIYVVSESIEKPLKKEADEDSYSQDFLESISSIAQSLKVYTFQELKPATQDFSPSCWIKGSVYRGTINGDFAAIKRMNGDVSKEINLLNKINHFNLIRLSGVSFNEGNWYLVYEYASNGPLSEWIHEKRDQTIMDWNKRLQIALDVASGLNYLHRYTSSPHVHKDLNSSNVLLDQDFRAKIANFGLARSVEGQEGPFALTRHIVGTKGYMAPEYLENGIVSPMLDVYAFGVLMLEILTGKQVSLLYEEVNTEFSEVLTPVLYQDNGQENLRNLMDPSLQGKYSPDLALVLFRLIDSCLKKDPSDRPNMDDIFQSLSRISTSTLSLVSGLGEALDPPNGQIYFQKPSGRFCDGRLIIDFLMDAMDLPFLNPYLDSIAAPSFRRGCNFAAAGSTILPATASSVSPFSFGIQVAQFFRFKAKVEDILAKTRKYDKYIPAQDYFQKALYMFDIGQNDLAGAFYSKTLDQILASIPTILLEFEHGIESLYDQGARNFWIHNTGPLGCLPQNIAKFGTDPSKLDELGCVSSHYQASRLLNLQLRALCKKFQGQYPDANVTHVDIFTIKSNLIANYSRYGFEQPLMACCGYGGPPLNYDSRISCGQTKVLNGSSVTAKGCNDSTEYVNWDGIHYTEAANQYVASQVLTGKYSDPPFADKMPFLLKLKF
;
A
#
# COMPACT_ATOMS: atom_id res chain seq x y z
N MET A 1 -17.81 74.74 17.90
CA MET A 1 -17.42 75.65 16.79
C MET A 1 -17.92 75.06 15.48
N SER A 2 -18.01 75.86 14.42
CA SER A 2 -18.62 75.48 13.12
C SER A 2 -17.66 74.69 12.23
N PHE A 3 -18.14 73.72 11.44
CA PHE A 3 -18.41 73.92 10.00
C PHE A 3 -19.14 72.72 9.34
N SER A 4 -19.66 72.95 8.14
CA SER A 4 -20.71 72.15 7.47
C SER A 4 -20.19 70.99 6.61
N GLY A 5 -21.07 70.01 6.36
CA GLY A 5 -20.94 69.01 5.28
C GLY A 5 -22.32 68.65 4.72
N PHE A 6 -22.47 68.55 3.39
CA PHE A 6 -23.77 68.34 2.72
C PHE A 6 -24.16 66.85 2.63
N ILE A 7 -25.46 66.59 2.67
CA ILE A 7 -26.06 65.28 2.37
C ILE A 7 -26.35 65.19 0.87
N ILE A 8 -25.87 64.14 0.20
CA ILE A 8 -26.26 63.78 -1.17
C ILE A 8 -26.54 62.27 -1.21
N PHE A 9 -27.62 61.87 -1.89
CA PHE A 9 -27.98 60.46 -2.10
C PHE A 9 -27.02 59.76 -3.05
N GLY A 10 -26.61 58.53 -2.71
CA GLY A 10 -25.95 57.58 -3.62
C GLY A 10 -26.64 56.24 -3.55
N ILE A 11 -27.12 55.72 -4.70
CA ILE A 11 -27.87 54.46 -4.77
C ILE A 11 -26.88 53.30 -4.88
N SER A 12 -26.74 52.50 -3.83
CA SER A 12 -25.99 51.24 -3.89
C SER A 12 -26.79 50.19 -4.68
N PHE A 13 -26.30 49.85 -5.87
CA PHE A 13 -26.78 48.68 -6.62
C PHE A 13 -26.48 47.40 -5.82
N PHE A 14 -27.53 46.69 -5.40
CA PHE A 14 -27.40 45.30 -4.98
C PHE A 14 -27.18 44.43 -6.22
N LEU A 15 -25.92 44.19 -6.57
CA LEU A 15 -25.56 43.06 -7.44
C LEU A 15 -25.79 41.77 -6.66
N VAL A 16 -27.00 41.22 -6.77
CA VAL A 16 -27.27 39.83 -6.41
C VAL A 16 -26.52 38.96 -7.41
N SER A 17 -25.29 38.59 -7.06
CA SER A 17 -24.55 37.54 -7.77
C SER A 17 -25.27 36.22 -7.51
N CYS A 18 -26.21 35.87 -8.39
CA CYS A 18 -26.79 34.54 -8.44
C CYS A 18 -25.66 33.53 -8.71
N PHE A 19 -25.13 32.93 -7.63
CA PHE A 19 -24.35 31.71 -7.71
C PHE A 19 -25.28 30.62 -8.24
N HIS A 20 -25.35 30.50 -9.56
CA HIS A 20 -25.94 29.34 -10.21
C HIS A 20 -25.12 28.12 -9.80
N VAL A 21 -25.62 27.39 -8.81
CA VAL A 21 -25.19 26.02 -8.56
C VAL A 21 -25.39 25.26 -9.87
N ILE A 22 -24.28 24.86 -10.49
CA ILE A 22 -24.31 24.09 -11.73
C ILE A 22 -24.79 22.68 -11.37
N VAL A 23 -26.10 22.49 -11.36
CA VAL A 23 -26.72 21.18 -11.16
C VAL A 23 -26.31 20.30 -12.34
N ALA A 24 -25.69 19.17 -12.03
CA ALA A 24 -25.23 18.20 -13.02
C ALA A 24 -26.37 17.76 -13.94
N GLN A 25 -26.12 17.66 -15.25
CA GLN A 25 -27.10 17.11 -16.19
C GLN A 25 -27.48 15.68 -15.83
N GLN A 26 -26.51 14.88 -15.39
CA GLN A 26 -26.68 13.61 -14.67
C GLN A 26 -25.53 13.47 -13.66
N PRO A 27 -25.75 12.95 -12.44
CA PRO A 27 -24.67 12.62 -11.51
C PRO A 27 -23.79 11.47 -12.04
N TYR A 28 -22.47 11.63 -12.02
CA TYR A 28 -21.55 10.54 -12.33
C TYR A 28 -21.60 9.44 -11.25
N ILE A 29 -21.69 8.19 -11.72
CA ILE A 29 -21.93 7.00 -10.89
C ILE A 29 -20.74 6.59 -10.02
N GLY A 30 -19.50 6.91 -10.44
CA GLY A 30 -18.28 6.61 -9.70
C GLY A 30 -18.16 5.14 -9.30
N ARG A 31 -17.72 4.90 -8.07
CA ARG A 31 -17.60 3.55 -7.48
C ARG A 31 -18.95 2.94 -7.03
N ALA A 32 -20.08 3.64 -7.15
CA ALA A 32 -21.36 3.14 -6.67
C ALA A 32 -21.84 1.88 -7.43
N THR A 33 -21.34 1.64 -8.65
CA THR A 33 -21.56 0.41 -9.44
C THR A 33 -21.14 -0.87 -8.72
N THR A 34 -20.29 -0.83 -7.69
CA THR A 34 -19.82 -2.03 -6.97
C THR A 34 -20.67 -2.38 -5.74
N VAL A 35 -21.75 -1.65 -5.45
CA VAL A 35 -22.60 -1.85 -4.26
C VAL A 35 -24.03 -2.15 -4.70
N CYS A 36 -24.28 -3.38 -5.15
CA CYS A 36 -25.55 -3.77 -5.78
C CYS A 36 -26.78 -3.62 -4.87
N ASP A 37 -26.63 -3.84 -3.56
CA ASP A 37 -27.71 -3.65 -2.59
C ASP A 37 -28.07 -2.16 -2.35
N SER A 38 -27.31 -1.21 -2.91
CA SER A 38 -27.58 0.22 -2.77
C SER A 38 -28.85 0.63 -3.52
N ARG A 39 -29.82 1.17 -2.77
CA ARG A 39 -31.04 1.79 -3.30
C ARG A 39 -30.97 3.32 -3.36
N ASP A 40 -29.83 3.92 -3.01
CA ASP A 40 -29.63 5.37 -3.14
C ASP A 40 -29.33 5.75 -4.59
N ASN A 41 -30.21 6.55 -5.20
CA ASN A 41 -30.08 7.02 -6.57
C ASN A 41 -29.33 8.36 -6.70
N SER A 42 -28.72 8.88 -5.62
CA SER A 42 -27.97 10.15 -5.61
C SER A 42 -26.87 10.23 -6.68
N THR A 43 -26.26 9.08 -7.02
CA THR A 43 -25.22 8.92 -8.06
C THR A 43 -25.78 8.41 -9.40
N SER A 44 -27.09 8.40 -9.58
CA SER A 44 -27.81 7.86 -10.75
C SER A 44 -27.66 6.35 -11.00
N VAL A 45 -27.34 5.53 -9.98
CA VAL A 45 -27.16 4.06 -10.15
C VAL A 45 -28.32 3.34 -10.82
N LEU A 46 -29.57 3.78 -10.60
CA LEU A 46 -30.76 3.13 -11.17
C LEU A 46 -31.00 3.50 -12.64
N GLY A 47 -30.45 4.63 -13.11
CA GLY A 47 -30.57 5.09 -14.49
C GLY A 47 -30.38 6.60 -14.62
N TYR A 48 -30.18 7.10 -15.84
CA TYR A 48 -30.15 8.54 -16.09
C TYR A 48 -31.57 9.12 -16.06
N THR A 49 -31.81 10.17 -15.28
CA THR A 49 -33.16 10.71 -15.03
C THR A 49 -33.76 11.34 -16.29
N CYS A 50 -35.08 11.19 -16.49
CA CYS A 50 -35.85 11.72 -17.62
C CYS A 50 -36.03 13.26 -17.61
N ASN A 51 -34.92 14.01 -17.69
CA ASN A 51 -34.87 15.48 -17.61
C ASN A 51 -34.67 16.20 -18.95
N GLY A 52 -34.46 15.48 -20.05
CA GLY A 52 -34.22 16.05 -21.38
C GLY A 52 -35.47 16.66 -22.04
N LEU A 53 -35.27 17.51 -23.05
CA LEU A 53 -36.34 18.24 -23.74
C LEU A 53 -37.35 17.32 -24.46
N ARG A 54 -36.97 16.06 -24.74
CA ARG A 54 -37.81 15.03 -25.34
C ARG A 54 -37.74 13.76 -24.51
N ARG A 55 -38.86 13.03 -24.37
CA ARG A 55 -38.89 11.70 -23.72
C ARG A 55 -38.32 10.57 -24.58
N SER A 56 -37.89 10.86 -25.82
CA SER A 56 -37.09 9.98 -26.67
C SER A 56 -36.27 10.78 -27.68
N CYS A 57 -35.13 10.22 -28.08
CA CYS A 57 -34.17 10.81 -29.01
C CYS A 57 -33.27 9.75 -29.65
N GLN A 58 -32.55 10.12 -30.71
CA GLN A 58 -31.38 9.38 -31.15
C GLN A 58 -30.25 9.62 -30.13
N ALA A 59 -29.64 8.54 -29.65
CA ALA A 59 -28.44 8.56 -28.83
C ALA A 59 -27.42 7.54 -29.39
N TYR A 60 -26.24 7.51 -28.77
CA TYR A 60 -25.17 6.60 -29.14
C TYR A 60 -24.57 5.95 -27.89
N LEU A 61 -24.07 4.72 -28.03
CA LEU A 61 -23.26 4.03 -27.02
C LEU A 61 -21.90 3.68 -27.64
N THR A 62 -20.84 3.53 -26.84
CA THR A 62 -19.63 2.80 -27.26
C THR A 62 -19.59 1.42 -26.64
N PHE A 63 -19.20 0.40 -27.41
CA PHE A 63 -18.97 -0.96 -26.92
C PHE A 63 -17.60 -1.46 -27.39
N ARG A 64 -16.93 -2.33 -26.63
CA ARG A 64 -15.69 -3.00 -27.08
C ARG A 64 -16.01 -4.40 -27.57
N ALA A 65 -15.70 -4.67 -28.84
CA ALA A 65 -15.86 -5.99 -29.44
C ALA A 65 -15.00 -7.04 -28.70
N GLN A 66 -15.62 -8.10 -28.18
CA GLN A 66 -14.93 -9.23 -27.55
C GLN A 66 -15.77 -10.50 -27.76
N PRO A 67 -15.18 -11.65 -28.16
CA PRO A 67 -15.94 -12.89 -28.36
C PRO A 67 -16.77 -13.27 -27.11
N PRO A 68 -18.06 -13.62 -27.24
CA PRO A 68 -18.84 -13.87 -28.46
C PRO A 68 -19.53 -12.62 -29.07
N TYR A 69 -19.32 -11.44 -28.49
CA TYR A 69 -19.88 -10.15 -28.89
C TYR A 69 -18.86 -9.34 -29.70
N ASP A 70 -18.32 -9.94 -30.75
CA ASP A 70 -17.28 -9.41 -31.63
C ASP A 70 -17.78 -9.07 -33.05
N SER A 71 -19.02 -9.42 -33.41
CA SER A 71 -19.58 -9.18 -34.75
C SER A 71 -20.69 -8.13 -34.75
N VAL A 72 -20.94 -7.50 -35.91
CA VAL A 72 -22.08 -6.59 -36.10
C VAL A 72 -23.38 -7.24 -35.61
N ALA A 73 -23.63 -8.50 -35.98
CA ALA A 73 -24.84 -9.23 -35.62
C ALA A 73 -24.92 -9.56 -34.12
N SER A 74 -23.82 -9.99 -33.48
CA SER A 74 -23.84 -10.32 -32.05
C SER A 74 -23.90 -9.08 -31.16
N ILE A 75 -23.24 -7.98 -31.54
CA ILE A 75 -23.29 -6.69 -30.82
C ILE A 75 -24.67 -6.03 -31.00
N SER A 76 -25.24 -6.00 -32.22
CA SER A 76 -26.56 -5.42 -32.44
C SER A 76 -27.66 -6.18 -31.69
N THR A 77 -27.55 -7.51 -31.64
CA THR A 77 -28.46 -8.37 -30.87
C THR A 77 -28.32 -8.14 -29.36
N LEU A 78 -27.09 -8.08 -28.83
CA LEU A 78 -26.85 -7.84 -27.41
C LEU A 78 -27.41 -6.49 -26.95
N LEU A 79 -27.19 -5.43 -27.74
CA LEU A 79 -27.47 -4.05 -27.34
C LEU A 79 -28.81 -3.49 -27.86
N ALA A 80 -29.66 -4.35 -28.43
CA ALA A 80 -30.94 -3.98 -29.06
C ALA A 80 -30.82 -2.83 -30.10
N ALA A 81 -29.74 -2.84 -30.88
CA ALA A 81 -29.45 -1.87 -31.92
C ALA A 81 -29.77 -2.41 -33.33
N ASN A 82 -29.88 -1.53 -34.32
CA ASN A 82 -30.08 -1.94 -35.71
C ASN A 82 -28.74 -2.33 -36.37
N SER A 83 -28.65 -3.54 -36.96
CA SER A 83 -27.43 -4.06 -37.58
C SER A 83 -26.90 -3.18 -38.71
N SER A 84 -27.79 -2.73 -39.59
CA SER A 84 -27.46 -1.93 -40.77
C SER A 84 -26.93 -0.54 -40.38
N GLN A 85 -27.58 0.11 -39.42
CA GLN A 85 -27.13 1.40 -38.88
C GLN A 85 -25.79 1.26 -38.12
N LEU A 86 -25.59 0.18 -37.35
CA LEU A 86 -24.32 -0.10 -36.66
C LEU A 86 -23.20 -0.31 -37.69
N ALA A 87 -23.43 -1.13 -38.72
CA ALA A 87 -22.49 -1.39 -39.80
C ALA A 87 -22.09 -0.09 -40.54
N GLN A 88 -23.10 0.71 -40.93
CA GLN A 88 -22.90 2.01 -41.59
C GLN A 88 -22.09 2.99 -40.72
N LEU A 89 -22.44 3.13 -39.43
CA LEU A 89 -21.79 4.06 -38.51
C LEU A 89 -20.32 3.71 -38.25
N ASN A 90 -19.98 2.42 -38.25
CA ASN A 90 -18.61 1.92 -38.09
C ASN A 90 -17.85 1.74 -39.42
N SER A 91 -18.49 2.04 -40.56
CA SER A 91 -17.92 1.91 -41.90
C SER A 91 -17.49 0.48 -42.27
N VAL A 92 -18.31 -0.51 -41.89
CA VAL A 92 -18.08 -1.95 -42.13
C VAL A 92 -19.32 -2.60 -42.79
N PRO A 93 -19.21 -3.77 -43.44
CA PRO A 93 -20.38 -4.52 -43.91
C PRO A 93 -21.15 -5.20 -42.76
N GLU A 94 -22.44 -5.53 -42.97
CA GLU A 94 -23.32 -6.09 -41.93
C GLU A 94 -22.90 -7.48 -41.40
N ASN A 95 -22.03 -8.19 -42.11
CA ASN A 95 -21.44 -9.47 -41.69
C ASN A 95 -20.05 -9.33 -41.06
N ALA A 96 -19.59 -8.12 -40.77
CA ALA A 96 -18.26 -7.90 -40.23
C ALA A 96 -18.09 -8.47 -38.81
N VAL A 97 -16.92 -9.06 -38.58
CA VAL A 97 -16.33 -9.31 -37.25
C VAL A 97 -15.29 -8.22 -37.01
N PHE A 98 -15.33 -7.62 -35.82
CA PHE A 98 -14.39 -6.61 -35.36
C PHE A 98 -13.23 -7.27 -34.58
N ASP A 99 -12.06 -6.66 -34.64
CA ASP A 99 -10.89 -7.09 -33.86
C ASP A 99 -11.17 -7.03 -32.36
N THR A 100 -10.63 -7.97 -31.58
CA THR A 100 -10.84 -7.99 -30.12
C THR A 100 -10.33 -6.69 -29.46
N ASN A 101 -11.14 -6.13 -28.57
CA ASN A 101 -11.00 -4.80 -27.95
C ASN A 101 -11.20 -3.58 -28.85
N ARG A 102 -11.53 -3.74 -30.14
CA ARG A 102 -11.91 -2.61 -31.01
C ARG A 102 -13.17 -1.93 -30.46
N MET A 103 -13.13 -0.60 -30.40
CA MET A 103 -14.28 0.20 -30.01
C MET A 103 -15.25 0.35 -31.19
N VAL A 104 -16.54 0.13 -30.90
CA VAL A 104 -17.65 0.11 -31.84
C VAL A 104 -18.66 1.18 -31.40
N LEU A 105 -19.08 2.03 -32.34
CA LEU A 105 -20.15 3.01 -32.13
C LEU A 105 -21.50 2.34 -32.37
N VAL A 106 -22.43 2.47 -31.43
CA VAL A 106 -23.72 1.76 -31.45
C VAL A 106 -24.86 2.79 -31.45
N PRO A 107 -25.59 2.96 -32.56
CA PRO A 107 -26.73 3.88 -32.62
C PRO A 107 -27.95 3.27 -31.93
N VAL A 108 -28.58 4.02 -31.02
CA VAL A 108 -29.76 3.56 -30.27
C VAL A 108 -30.85 4.64 -30.17
N THR A 109 -32.11 4.20 -30.20
CA THR A 109 -33.25 5.07 -29.88
C THR A 109 -33.44 5.09 -28.36
N CYS A 110 -32.96 6.14 -27.70
CA CYS A 110 -33.12 6.32 -26.27
C CYS A 110 -34.56 6.71 -25.93
N SER A 111 -35.12 6.22 -24.83
CA SER A 111 -36.51 6.51 -24.42
C SER A 111 -36.71 6.46 -22.91
N CYS A 112 -37.71 7.17 -22.40
CA CYS A 112 -38.10 7.11 -21.00
C CYS A 112 -38.91 5.85 -20.66
N SER A 113 -38.37 5.00 -19.79
CA SER A 113 -39.11 3.98 -19.05
C SER A 113 -39.28 4.46 -17.61
N GLY A 114 -40.52 4.68 -17.16
CA GLY A 114 -40.78 5.31 -15.86
C GLY A 114 -40.10 6.68 -15.73
N GLU A 115 -39.14 6.77 -14.81
CA GLU A 115 -38.34 7.98 -14.51
C GLU A 115 -36.96 8.00 -15.19
N HIS A 116 -36.57 6.94 -15.92
CA HIS A 116 -35.21 6.77 -16.42
C HIS A 116 -35.14 6.62 -17.95
N TYR A 117 -34.11 7.22 -18.53
CA TYR A 117 -33.75 7.04 -19.93
C TYR A 117 -33.01 5.71 -20.11
N GLN A 118 -33.57 4.82 -20.92
CA GLN A 118 -32.98 3.51 -21.19
C GLN A 118 -33.30 2.99 -22.60
N VAL A 119 -32.51 1.98 -23.01
CA VAL A 119 -32.79 1.06 -24.11
C VAL A 119 -32.93 -0.33 -23.52
N ASN A 120 -34.05 -1.01 -23.73
CA ASN A 120 -34.28 -2.32 -23.13
C ASN A 120 -33.69 -3.43 -24.00
N ALA A 121 -32.45 -3.83 -23.68
CA ALA A 121 -31.85 -5.04 -24.23
C ALA A 121 -32.47 -6.30 -23.60
N SER A 122 -32.29 -7.46 -24.25
CA SER A 122 -32.71 -8.75 -23.71
C SER A 122 -31.58 -9.76 -23.74
N TYR A 123 -31.22 -10.25 -22.56
CA TYR A 123 -30.12 -11.17 -22.33
C TYR A 123 -30.63 -12.55 -21.89
N VAL A 124 -29.83 -13.59 -22.11
CA VAL A 124 -30.10 -14.95 -21.59
C VAL A 124 -28.96 -15.30 -20.66
N VAL A 125 -29.30 -15.46 -19.37
CA VAL A 125 -28.37 -15.76 -18.28
C VAL A 125 -27.57 -17.04 -18.58
N GLN A 126 -26.25 -16.98 -18.42
CA GLN A 126 -25.34 -18.11 -18.56
C GLN A 126 -25.00 -18.74 -17.20
N GLN A 127 -24.33 -19.88 -17.20
CA GLN A 127 -23.90 -20.53 -15.96
C GLN A 127 -22.76 -19.75 -15.30
N GLY A 128 -23.01 -19.24 -14.09
CA GLY A 128 -22.05 -18.43 -13.32
C GLY A 128 -22.23 -16.92 -13.46
N ASP A 129 -23.24 -16.46 -14.20
CA ASP A 129 -23.60 -15.04 -14.26
C ASP A 129 -24.17 -14.53 -12.91
N THR A 130 -23.81 -13.31 -12.55
CA THR A 130 -24.43 -12.51 -11.47
C THR A 130 -24.85 -11.15 -12.06
N ASP A 131 -25.73 -10.39 -11.39
CA ASP A 131 -26.13 -9.05 -11.86
C ASP A 131 -24.90 -8.15 -12.09
N LEU A 132 -23.88 -8.25 -11.22
CA LEU A 132 -22.64 -7.49 -11.33
C LEU A 132 -21.80 -7.92 -12.55
N LEU A 133 -21.69 -9.22 -12.82
CA LEU A 133 -20.95 -9.73 -13.99
C LEU A 133 -21.68 -9.41 -15.30
N ILE A 134 -23.00 -9.52 -15.33
CA ILE A 134 -23.82 -9.14 -16.49
C ILE A 134 -23.64 -7.63 -16.76
N ALA A 135 -23.81 -6.78 -15.73
CA ALA A 135 -23.67 -5.33 -15.87
C ALA A 135 -22.26 -4.90 -16.28
N ASN A 136 -21.22 -5.31 -15.54
CA ASN A 136 -19.87 -4.79 -15.69
C ASN A 136 -19.05 -5.50 -16.78
N ASN A 137 -19.25 -6.79 -17.02
CA ASN A 137 -18.43 -7.54 -17.98
C ASN A 137 -19.17 -7.72 -19.32
N THR A 138 -20.37 -8.32 -19.30
CA THR A 138 -21.12 -8.62 -20.53
C THR A 138 -21.63 -7.34 -21.20
N PHE A 139 -22.22 -6.44 -20.42
CA PHE A 139 -22.69 -5.13 -20.87
C PHE A 139 -21.70 -3.99 -20.60
N GLN A 140 -20.50 -4.30 -20.11
CA GLN A 140 -19.36 -3.37 -20.02
C GLN A 140 -19.65 -2.07 -19.24
N GLY A 141 -20.58 -2.06 -18.27
CA GLY A 141 -20.98 -0.85 -17.54
C GLY A 141 -21.99 0.05 -18.29
N LEU A 142 -22.53 -0.41 -19.42
CA LEU A 142 -23.71 0.19 -20.07
C LEU A 142 -24.99 -0.06 -19.26
N SER A 143 -24.97 -0.96 -18.28
CA SER A 143 -26.04 -1.18 -17.28
C SER A 143 -25.42 -1.27 -15.87
N THR A 144 -26.23 -1.46 -14.84
CA THR A 144 -25.78 -1.57 -13.43
C THR A 144 -26.48 -2.75 -12.75
N CYS A 145 -25.85 -3.36 -11.74
CA CYS A 145 -26.50 -4.45 -11.00
C CYS A 145 -27.72 -3.97 -10.21
N GLN A 146 -27.71 -2.71 -9.71
CA GLN A 146 -28.87 -2.10 -9.06
C GLN A 146 -30.09 -2.06 -10.00
N THR A 147 -29.89 -1.66 -11.25
CA THR A 147 -30.97 -1.59 -12.25
C THR A 147 -31.46 -3.00 -12.65
N LEU A 148 -30.55 -3.98 -12.79
CA LEU A 148 -30.93 -5.37 -13.05
C LEU A 148 -31.75 -6.00 -11.92
N GLN A 149 -31.47 -5.63 -10.67
CA GLN A 149 -32.23 -6.07 -9.50
C GLN A 149 -33.58 -5.34 -9.39
N ALA A 150 -33.64 -4.05 -9.76
CA ALA A 150 -34.87 -3.26 -9.77
C ALA A 150 -35.88 -3.69 -10.86
N GLU A 151 -35.42 -4.24 -11.99
CA GLU A 151 -36.24 -4.84 -13.06
C GLU A 151 -36.75 -6.27 -12.70
N GLY A 152 -36.89 -6.58 -11.42
CA GLY A 152 -37.33 -7.88 -10.91
C GLY A 152 -38.19 -7.76 -9.66
N ASP A 153 -39.04 -8.77 -9.39
CA ASP A 153 -39.87 -8.76 -8.18
C ASP A 153 -38.98 -8.90 -6.92
N THR A 154 -39.08 -7.91 -6.04
CA THR A 154 -37.95 -7.42 -5.21
C THR A 154 -37.58 -8.28 -4.00
N LEU A 155 -38.00 -9.55 -3.97
CA LEU A 155 -37.83 -10.48 -2.85
C LEU A 155 -37.31 -11.88 -3.22
N THR A 156 -37.31 -12.30 -4.50
CA THR A 156 -37.02 -13.72 -4.87
C THR A 156 -36.25 -13.94 -6.18
N ARG A 157 -35.62 -12.92 -6.79
CA ARG A 157 -34.92 -13.07 -8.09
C ARG A 157 -33.56 -13.78 -7.96
N ASN A 158 -33.57 -15.11 -7.99
CA ASN A 158 -32.37 -15.90 -8.30
C ASN A 158 -32.10 -15.90 -9.82
N LEU A 159 -30.85 -15.67 -10.23
CA LEU A 159 -30.42 -15.83 -11.62
C LEU A 159 -30.12 -17.31 -11.92
N TYR A 160 -30.91 -17.92 -12.81
CA TYR A 160 -30.69 -19.29 -13.28
C TYR A 160 -30.28 -19.29 -14.76
N ALA A 161 -29.32 -20.14 -15.12
CA ALA A 161 -28.88 -20.28 -16.52
C ALA A 161 -30.07 -20.65 -17.43
N GLY A 162 -30.14 -20.01 -18.60
CA GLY A 162 -31.26 -20.10 -19.53
C GLY A 162 -32.40 -19.09 -19.27
N THR A 163 -32.42 -18.39 -18.13
CA THR A 163 -33.43 -17.35 -17.87
C THR A 163 -33.23 -16.16 -18.81
N ARG A 164 -34.30 -15.72 -19.47
CA ARG A 164 -34.29 -14.46 -20.23
C ARG A 164 -34.59 -13.28 -19.30
N ILE A 165 -33.77 -12.25 -19.35
CA ILE A 165 -33.93 -11.02 -18.56
C ILE A 165 -33.96 -9.78 -19.46
N THR A 166 -34.57 -8.70 -18.96
CA THR A 166 -34.41 -7.34 -19.48
C THR A 166 -33.12 -6.75 -18.94
N VAL A 167 -32.39 -6.00 -19.77
CA VAL A 167 -31.19 -5.25 -19.38
C VAL A 167 -31.34 -3.80 -19.85
N PRO A 168 -31.69 -2.86 -18.96
CA PRO A 168 -31.74 -1.45 -19.31
C PRO A 168 -30.34 -0.88 -19.56
N LEU A 169 -30.12 -0.38 -20.78
CA LEU A 169 -28.88 0.29 -21.17
C LEU A 169 -28.99 1.79 -20.97
N ARG A 170 -28.01 2.36 -20.28
CA ARG A 170 -27.92 3.76 -19.90
C ARG A 170 -27.70 4.65 -21.13
N CYS A 171 -28.70 5.46 -21.45
CA CYS A 171 -28.65 6.51 -22.47
C CYS A 171 -29.29 7.78 -21.90
N ALA A 172 -29.20 8.91 -22.60
CA ALA A 172 -29.90 10.13 -22.20
C ALA A 172 -30.25 10.99 -23.41
N CYS A 173 -31.19 11.92 -23.26
CA CYS A 173 -31.50 12.95 -24.25
C CYS A 173 -31.07 14.35 -23.76
N PRO A 174 -30.64 15.27 -24.65
CA PRO A 174 -30.24 16.62 -24.26
C PRO A 174 -31.32 17.38 -23.49
N THR A 175 -30.93 18.13 -22.46
CA THR A 175 -31.77 19.18 -21.86
C THR A 175 -31.95 20.37 -22.79
N LYS A 176 -32.94 21.22 -22.45
CA LYS A 176 -33.16 22.51 -23.11
C LYS A 176 -31.87 23.35 -23.16
N ASN A 177 -31.17 23.50 -22.03
CA ASN A 177 -29.89 24.22 -21.97
C ASN A 177 -28.85 23.62 -22.93
N GLN A 178 -28.67 22.29 -22.92
CA GLN A 178 -27.73 21.62 -23.82
C GLN A 178 -28.07 21.86 -25.30
N SER A 179 -29.33 21.78 -25.69
CA SER A 179 -29.74 22.08 -27.07
C SER A 179 -29.62 23.56 -27.45
N ASP A 180 -29.78 24.49 -26.50
CA ASP A 180 -29.52 25.91 -26.71
C ASP A 180 -28.01 26.22 -26.84
N ASP A 181 -27.17 25.40 -26.19
CA ASP A 181 -25.71 25.32 -26.38
C ASP A 181 -25.28 24.57 -27.66
N GLY A 182 -26.23 24.13 -28.49
CA GLY A 182 -25.99 23.44 -29.78
C GLY A 182 -25.80 21.91 -29.70
N VAL A 183 -26.05 21.28 -28.55
CA VAL A 183 -25.93 19.83 -28.38
C VAL A 183 -27.20 19.12 -28.89
N ASN A 184 -27.03 18.30 -29.94
CA ASN A 184 -28.11 17.56 -30.58
C ASN A 184 -28.20 16.10 -30.11
N TYR A 185 -27.09 15.51 -29.67
CA TYR A 185 -26.98 14.10 -29.29
C TYR A 185 -26.17 13.92 -28.00
N LEU A 186 -26.43 12.85 -27.26
CA LEU A 186 -25.57 12.39 -26.17
C LEU A 186 -25.01 11.00 -26.52
N LEU A 187 -23.73 10.80 -26.23
CA LEU A 187 -23.02 9.54 -26.35
C LEU A 187 -22.71 9.00 -24.95
N SER A 188 -23.20 7.80 -24.61
CA SER A 188 -22.74 7.05 -23.44
C SER A 188 -21.40 6.39 -23.76
N TYR A 189 -20.31 7.08 -23.42
CA TYR A 189 -18.96 6.60 -23.63
C TYR A 189 -18.53 5.65 -22.50
N LEU A 190 -17.94 4.52 -22.87
CA LEU A 190 -17.41 3.49 -21.97
C LEU A 190 -16.03 3.88 -21.47
N ILE A 191 -15.95 4.28 -20.20
CA ILE A 191 -14.66 4.58 -19.55
C ILE A 191 -13.84 3.29 -19.42
N THR A 192 -12.56 3.37 -19.78
CA THR A 192 -11.58 2.30 -19.58
C THR A 192 -10.30 2.81 -18.94
N TRP A 193 -9.39 1.90 -18.58
CA TRP A 193 -8.17 2.19 -17.81
C TRP A 193 -7.33 3.32 -18.43
N ASN A 194 -6.77 4.17 -17.57
CA ASN A 194 -5.89 5.30 -17.91
C ASN A 194 -6.52 6.34 -18.87
N GLN A 195 -7.85 6.51 -18.84
CA GLN A 195 -8.55 7.56 -19.59
C GLN A 195 -8.95 8.74 -18.69
N PHE A 196 -8.80 9.96 -19.20
CA PHE A 196 -9.21 11.20 -18.56
C PHE A 196 -10.38 11.83 -19.32
N VAL A 197 -11.23 12.62 -18.64
CA VAL A 197 -12.39 13.28 -19.29
C VAL A 197 -11.94 14.13 -20.47
N SER A 198 -10.87 14.90 -20.34
CA SER A 198 -10.29 15.71 -21.43
C SER A 198 -9.88 14.90 -22.65
N GLY A 199 -9.26 13.73 -22.46
CA GLY A 199 -8.91 12.82 -23.54
C GLY A 199 -10.13 12.24 -24.24
N ILE A 200 -11.19 11.90 -23.48
CA ILE A 200 -12.45 11.42 -24.04
C ILE A 200 -13.17 12.53 -24.82
N SER A 201 -13.25 13.75 -24.28
CA SER A 201 -13.83 14.91 -24.97
C SER A 201 -13.08 15.21 -26.28
N ALA A 202 -11.75 15.14 -26.28
CA ALA A 202 -10.91 15.39 -27.45
C ALA A 202 -11.15 14.39 -28.60
N LEU A 203 -11.42 13.10 -28.32
CA LEU A 203 -11.75 12.10 -29.35
C LEU A 203 -12.97 12.52 -30.20
N PHE A 204 -13.95 13.18 -29.57
CA PHE A 204 -15.19 13.59 -30.23
C PHE A 204 -15.22 15.08 -30.62
N GLY A 205 -14.11 15.82 -30.44
CA GLY A 205 -14.04 17.25 -30.71
C GLY A 205 -14.85 18.13 -29.76
N VAL A 206 -15.13 17.65 -28.55
CA VAL A 206 -15.98 18.30 -27.55
C VAL A 206 -15.12 19.08 -26.54
N ASP A 207 -15.65 20.20 -26.04
CA ASP A 207 -15.06 20.91 -24.91
C ASP A 207 -15.07 20.06 -23.62
N THR A 208 -13.97 20.08 -22.88
CA THR A 208 -13.83 19.31 -21.63
C THR A 208 -14.78 19.83 -20.55
N GLY A 209 -14.98 21.15 -20.44
CA GLY A 209 -15.91 21.76 -19.49
C GLY A 209 -17.36 21.30 -19.71
N ARG A 210 -17.79 21.24 -20.97
CA ARG A 210 -19.10 20.70 -21.37
C ARG A 210 -19.27 19.23 -20.98
N THR A 211 -18.26 18.37 -21.15
CA THR A 211 -18.32 16.96 -20.70
C THR A 211 -18.30 16.84 -19.18
N LEU A 212 -17.52 17.66 -18.46
CA LEU A 212 -17.51 17.69 -17.00
C LEU A 212 -18.88 18.08 -16.43
N ALA A 213 -19.46 19.19 -16.91
CA ALA A 213 -20.78 19.66 -16.50
C ALA A 213 -21.91 18.67 -16.85
N ALA A 214 -21.79 17.95 -17.97
CA ALA A 214 -22.75 16.91 -18.37
C ALA A 214 -22.81 15.71 -17.38
N ASN A 215 -21.78 15.54 -16.54
CA ASN A 215 -21.65 14.40 -15.62
C ASN A 215 -21.48 14.82 -14.14
N GLY A 216 -21.56 16.13 -13.82
CA GLY A 216 -21.34 16.62 -12.46
C GLY A 216 -19.91 16.47 -11.94
N LEU A 217 -18.93 16.51 -12.84
CA LEU A 217 -17.52 16.29 -12.54
C LEU A 217 -16.74 17.61 -12.44
N SER A 218 -15.60 17.55 -11.74
CA SER A 218 -14.56 18.59 -11.70
C SER A 218 -13.33 18.14 -12.49
N GLU A 219 -12.42 19.06 -12.83
CA GLU A 219 -11.14 18.70 -13.48
C GLU A 219 -10.29 17.74 -12.63
N THR A 220 -10.46 17.78 -11.31
CA THR A 220 -9.82 16.87 -10.34
C THR A 220 -10.55 15.54 -10.14
N SER A 221 -11.71 15.31 -10.78
CA SER A 221 -12.52 14.11 -10.55
C SER A 221 -11.99 12.89 -11.31
N ILE A 222 -11.72 11.81 -10.55
CA ILE A 222 -11.28 10.52 -11.10
C ILE A 222 -12.48 9.78 -11.72
N VAL A 223 -12.33 9.34 -12.96
CA VAL A 223 -13.27 8.44 -13.64
C VAL A 223 -12.82 6.97 -13.53
N TYR A 224 -13.77 6.06 -13.39
CA TYR A 224 -13.55 4.64 -13.14
C TYR A 224 -14.00 3.78 -14.33
N PRO A 225 -13.23 2.74 -14.71
CA PRO A 225 -13.64 1.79 -15.74
C PRO A 225 -14.91 1.01 -15.40
N PHE A 226 -15.55 0.45 -16.44
CA PHE A 226 -16.87 -0.20 -16.33
C PHE A 226 -17.97 0.76 -15.82
N THR A 227 -17.83 2.04 -16.17
CA THR A 227 -18.87 3.06 -15.99
C THR A 227 -19.05 3.83 -17.30
N THR A 228 -20.16 4.55 -17.44
CA THR A 228 -20.43 5.42 -18.60
C THR A 228 -20.20 6.89 -18.27
N LEU A 229 -19.77 7.65 -19.29
CA LEU A 229 -19.63 9.09 -19.29
C LEU A 229 -20.50 9.67 -20.43
N LEU A 230 -21.37 10.63 -20.14
CA LEU A 230 -22.16 11.31 -21.17
C LEU A 230 -21.33 12.36 -21.89
N VAL A 231 -21.01 12.12 -23.15
CA VAL A 231 -20.30 13.06 -24.02
C VAL A 231 -21.34 13.83 -24.87
N PRO A 232 -21.44 15.17 -24.73
CA PRO A 232 -22.41 15.97 -25.47
C PRO A 232 -21.91 16.30 -26.88
N LEU A 233 -22.63 15.84 -27.91
CA LEU A 233 -22.25 15.99 -29.33
C LEU A 233 -23.15 16.97 -30.09
N GLN A 234 -22.56 17.75 -31.00
CA GLN A 234 -23.29 18.57 -31.96
C GLN A 234 -23.72 17.74 -33.19
N ASP A 235 -22.84 16.88 -33.68
CA ASP A 235 -23.04 15.99 -34.83
C ASP A 235 -23.00 14.50 -34.42
N PRO A 236 -23.49 13.56 -35.26
CA PRO A 236 -23.29 12.13 -35.05
C PRO A 236 -21.80 11.74 -34.97
N PRO A 237 -21.40 10.81 -34.09
CA PRO A 237 -20.01 10.36 -33.99
C PRO A 237 -19.61 9.52 -35.21
N THR A 238 -18.33 9.54 -35.59
CA THR A 238 -17.81 8.88 -36.79
C THR A 238 -16.80 7.79 -36.47
N SER A 239 -16.73 6.76 -37.32
CA SER A 239 -15.80 5.62 -37.18
C SER A 239 -14.33 6.04 -37.03
N SER A 240 -13.93 7.16 -37.62
CA SER A 240 -12.59 7.75 -37.51
C SER A 240 -12.24 8.29 -36.12
N GLN A 241 -13.23 8.62 -35.28
CA GLN A 241 -13.00 9.09 -33.89
C GLN A 241 -12.64 7.95 -32.94
N VAL A 242 -13.02 6.70 -33.27
CA VAL A 242 -12.77 5.49 -32.46
C VAL A 242 -11.77 4.51 -33.09
N THR A 243 -11.32 4.79 -34.32
CA THR A 243 -10.33 3.96 -35.03
C THR A 243 -8.96 4.64 -34.94
N ALA A 244 -7.99 4.00 -34.28
CA ALA A 244 -6.63 4.51 -34.20
C ALA A 244 -6.01 4.66 -35.61
N PRO A 245 -5.26 5.74 -35.89
CA PRO A 245 -4.61 5.91 -37.19
C PRO A 245 -3.58 4.80 -37.42
N GLN A 246 -3.69 4.09 -38.55
CA GLN A 246 -2.68 3.09 -38.91
C GLN A 246 -1.33 3.77 -39.15
N PRO A 247 -0.22 3.24 -38.61
CA PRO A 247 1.11 3.73 -38.94
C PRO A 247 1.39 3.49 -40.44
N PRO A 248 2.12 4.41 -41.12
CA PRO A 248 2.44 4.24 -42.52
C PRO A 248 3.30 2.98 -42.74
N PRO A 249 3.11 2.25 -43.87
CA PRO A 249 3.89 1.05 -44.14
C PRO A 249 5.39 1.39 -44.24
N PRO A 250 6.29 0.59 -43.62
CA PRO A 250 7.72 0.89 -43.63
C PRO A 250 8.29 0.81 -45.06
N PRO A 251 9.22 1.70 -45.44
CA PRO A 251 9.86 1.63 -46.74
C PRO A 251 10.66 0.33 -46.89
N PHE A 252 10.65 -0.25 -48.09
CA PHE A 252 11.30 -1.53 -48.38
C PHE A 252 12.78 -1.54 -47.99
N ALA A 253 13.12 -2.35 -46.98
CA ALA A 253 14.48 -2.49 -46.50
C ALA A 253 15.36 -3.18 -47.54
N THR A 254 16.39 -2.47 -48.01
CA THR A 254 17.48 -3.06 -48.79
C THR A 254 18.42 -3.84 -47.87
N LEU A 255 18.87 -5.02 -48.30
CA LEU A 255 19.69 -5.94 -47.50
C LEU A 255 21.08 -5.35 -47.19
N PRO A 256 21.48 -5.22 -45.91
CA PRO A 256 22.87 -4.95 -45.54
C PRO A 256 23.78 -6.17 -45.73
N PRO A 257 25.12 -6.01 -45.84
CA PRO A 257 26.04 -7.11 -46.09
C PRO A 257 26.23 -8.09 -44.91
N SER A 258 26.74 -9.28 -45.20
CA SER A 258 27.05 -10.32 -44.23
C SER A 258 28.21 -9.97 -43.30
N VAL A 259 28.04 -10.30 -42.01
CA VAL A 259 29.07 -10.15 -40.96
C VAL A 259 29.65 -11.55 -40.60
N PRO A 260 30.97 -11.69 -40.33
CA PRO A 260 31.59 -12.99 -40.06
C PRO A 260 31.20 -13.63 -38.69
N PRO A 261 31.42 -14.96 -38.51
CA PRO A 261 31.08 -15.67 -37.28
C PRO A 261 31.97 -15.31 -36.07
N PRO A 262 31.50 -15.57 -34.83
CA PRO A 262 32.04 -14.93 -33.62
C PRO A 262 33.30 -15.57 -33.04
N SER A 263 34.26 -14.73 -32.62
CA SER A 263 35.34 -15.10 -31.69
C SER A 263 34.81 -15.25 -30.26
N GLY A 264 35.12 -16.37 -29.59
CA GLY A 264 34.55 -16.70 -28.29
C GLY A 264 35.04 -15.85 -27.10
N GLY A 265 34.13 -15.57 -26.17
CA GLY A 265 34.39 -14.95 -24.86
C GLY A 265 33.34 -15.42 -23.84
N SER A 266 33.76 -15.68 -22.59
CA SER A 266 32.96 -16.42 -21.60
C SER A 266 32.18 -15.52 -20.62
N SER A 267 31.17 -16.11 -19.98
CA SER A 267 30.35 -15.61 -18.85
C SER A 267 29.37 -14.46 -19.15
N LYS A 268 28.08 -14.73 -18.88
CA LYS A 268 26.95 -13.77 -18.85
C LYS A 268 26.06 -14.10 -17.64
N THR A 269 25.47 -13.12 -16.96
CA THR A 269 24.58 -13.34 -15.79
C THR A 269 23.56 -12.20 -15.60
N TRP A 270 22.56 -12.38 -14.71
CA TRP A 270 21.21 -11.78 -14.75
C TRP A 270 20.79 -11.13 -13.39
N ILE A 271 19.50 -10.75 -13.21
CA ILE A 271 18.90 -10.04 -12.02
C ILE A 271 17.40 -10.45 -11.88
N TYR A 272 16.83 -10.67 -10.67
CA TYR A 272 15.57 -11.45 -10.42
C TYR A 272 14.77 -11.09 -9.11
N VAL A 273 13.47 -11.46 -9.02
CA VAL A 273 12.45 -11.03 -7.99
C VAL A 273 11.26 -12.04 -7.92
N VAL A 274 10.30 -12.21 -6.97
CA VAL A 274 10.11 -12.14 -5.47
C VAL A 274 8.82 -12.95 -5.10
N SER A 275 8.74 -13.62 -3.92
CA SER A 275 7.50 -14.14 -3.24
C SER A 275 7.77 -14.42 -1.72
N GLU A 276 6.90 -14.89 -0.79
CA GLU A 276 5.46 -15.30 -0.79
C GLU A 276 4.68 -14.63 0.40
N SER A 277 4.19 -15.30 1.48
CA SER A 277 3.20 -14.72 2.47
C SER A 277 3.34 -15.09 3.96
N ILE A 278 2.89 -14.23 4.91
CA ILE A 278 2.52 -14.58 6.33
C ILE A 278 1.43 -13.59 6.83
N GLU A 279 0.54 -13.99 7.77
CA GLU A 279 -0.37 -13.07 8.49
C GLU A 279 -0.57 -13.43 9.98
N LYS A 280 -1.01 -12.44 10.81
CA LYS A 280 -1.39 -12.59 12.23
C LYS A 280 -2.78 -11.94 12.48
N PRO A 281 -3.64 -12.46 13.38
CA PRO A 281 -5.03 -12.00 13.53
C PRO A 281 -5.25 -10.80 14.48
N LEU A 282 -6.29 -10.02 14.22
CA LEU A 282 -6.81 -8.91 15.06
C LEU A 282 -8.20 -9.22 15.66
N LYS A 283 -8.60 -8.49 16.72
CA LYS A 283 -9.88 -8.62 17.44
C LYS A 283 -10.61 -7.28 17.61
N LYS A 284 -11.93 -7.32 17.84
CA LYS A 284 -12.78 -6.16 18.20
C LYS A 284 -14.10 -6.61 18.86
N GLU A 285 -14.62 -5.87 19.84
CA GLU A 285 -15.91 -6.06 20.56
C GLU A 285 -16.48 -4.69 21.01
N ALA A 286 -17.77 -4.64 21.41
CA ALA A 286 -18.64 -3.46 21.67
C ALA A 286 -19.98 -3.93 22.32
N ASP A 287 -20.88 -3.20 23.01
CA ASP A 287 -20.96 -1.91 23.77
C ASP A 287 -22.16 -2.11 24.78
N GLU A 288 -22.87 -1.20 25.50
CA GLU A 288 -23.02 0.27 25.63
C GLU A 288 -23.54 0.64 27.08
N ASP A 289 -24.55 1.54 27.24
CA ASP A 289 -25.34 1.93 28.45
C ASP A 289 -24.63 2.62 29.67
N SER A 290 -25.22 3.59 30.41
CA SER A 290 -26.29 4.60 30.18
C SER A 290 -26.30 5.63 31.34
N TYR A 291 -26.48 6.95 31.11
CA TYR A 291 -26.41 8.01 32.16
C TYR A 291 -27.32 9.23 31.92
N SER A 292 -27.55 10.06 32.96
CA SER A 292 -28.50 11.20 33.00
C SER A 292 -27.91 12.56 32.56
N GLN A 293 -28.81 13.49 32.18
CA GLN A 293 -28.50 14.57 31.22
C GLN A 293 -27.67 15.76 31.71
N ASP A 294 -27.91 16.34 32.89
CA ASP A 294 -27.33 17.65 33.26
C ASP A 294 -25.79 17.63 33.48
N PHE A 295 -25.18 16.45 33.55
CA PHE A 295 -23.73 16.27 33.60
C PHE A 295 -23.08 16.29 32.20
N LEU A 296 -23.85 16.05 31.13
CA LEU A 296 -23.32 15.79 29.80
C LEU A 296 -22.85 17.06 29.07
N GLU A 297 -23.47 18.23 29.27
CA GLU A 297 -23.14 19.41 28.45
C GLU A 297 -21.68 19.84 28.58
N SER A 298 -21.16 19.97 29.81
CA SER A 298 -19.76 20.37 30.05
C SER A 298 -18.72 19.31 29.64
N ILE A 299 -19.14 18.07 29.38
CA ILE A 299 -18.26 16.94 29.07
C ILE A 299 -18.43 16.48 27.61
N SER A 300 -19.51 16.88 26.93
CA SER A 300 -19.85 16.55 25.54
C SER A 300 -18.74 16.89 24.53
N SER A 301 -17.95 17.93 24.82
CA SER A 301 -16.82 18.38 23.99
C SER A 301 -15.51 17.60 24.22
N ILE A 302 -15.47 16.68 25.19
CA ILE A 302 -14.27 15.91 25.57
C ILE A 302 -14.53 14.39 25.54
N ALA A 303 -15.71 13.93 25.95
CA ALA A 303 -16.02 12.50 26.10
C ALA A 303 -16.20 11.71 24.80
N GLN A 304 -16.10 12.34 23.63
CA GLN A 304 -16.08 11.62 22.34
C GLN A 304 -14.74 10.89 22.08
N SER A 305 -13.72 11.07 22.93
CA SER A 305 -12.38 10.45 22.74
C SER A 305 -11.61 10.09 24.02
N LEU A 306 -11.93 10.68 25.18
CA LEU A 306 -11.23 10.40 26.45
C LEU A 306 -12.19 9.89 27.54
N LYS A 307 -11.81 8.84 28.27
CA LYS A 307 -12.58 8.37 29.43
C LYS A 307 -12.46 9.36 30.59
N VAL A 308 -13.58 9.69 31.22
CA VAL A 308 -13.60 10.32 32.54
C VAL A 308 -13.63 9.21 33.59
N TYR A 309 -12.61 9.16 34.44
CA TYR A 309 -12.51 8.22 35.56
C TYR A 309 -13.00 8.89 36.84
N THR A 310 -13.68 8.12 37.70
CA THR A 310 -13.91 8.50 39.09
C THR A 310 -12.64 8.31 39.92
N PHE A 311 -12.45 9.11 40.97
CA PHE A 311 -11.32 8.93 41.88
C PHE A 311 -11.35 7.58 42.62
N GLN A 312 -12.54 7.01 42.78
CA GLN A 312 -12.75 5.68 43.38
C GLN A 312 -12.40 4.52 42.44
N GLU A 313 -12.20 4.74 41.13
CA GLU A 313 -11.50 3.79 40.25
C GLU A 313 -9.97 3.91 40.40
N LEU A 314 -9.45 5.13 40.54
CA LEU A 314 -8.00 5.36 40.61
C LEU A 314 -7.39 4.91 41.95
N LYS A 315 -8.13 5.02 43.06
CA LYS A 315 -7.71 4.51 44.39
C LYS A 315 -7.34 3.02 44.37
N PRO A 316 -8.25 2.06 44.06
CA PRO A 316 -7.90 0.64 44.05
C PRO A 316 -6.85 0.31 42.97
N ALA A 317 -6.91 0.98 41.81
CA ALA A 317 -5.92 0.81 40.74
C ALA A 317 -4.48 1.12 41.20
N THR A 318 -4.30 2.06 42.13
CA THR A 318 -2.99 2.50 42.66
C THR A 318 -2.70 2.01 44.09
N GLN A 319 -3.49 1.07 44.62
CA GLN A 319 -3.39 0.61 46.01
C GLN A 319 -3.47 1.77 47.03
N ASP A 320 -4.43 2.67 46.80
CA ASP A 320 -4.60 3.97 47.47
C ASP A 320 -3.36 4.89 47.38
N PHE A 321 -2.81 5.03 46.18
CA PHE A 321 -1.59 5.78 45.87
C PHE A 321 -0.37 5.35 46.71
N SER A 322 -0.28 4.05 47.00
CA SER A 322 0.79 3.43 47.79
C SER A 322 2.19 3.76 47.23
N PRO A 323 3.22 3.88 48.09
CA PRO A 323 4.62 3.92 47.67
C PRO A 323 5.05 2.74 46.77
N SER A 324 4.41 1.57 46.87
CA SER A 324 4.63 0.42 45.96
C SER A 324 4.19 0.68 44.52
N CYS A 325 3.32 1.66 44.30
CA CYS A 325 2.85 2.12 42.99
C CYS A 325 3.56 3.40 42.53
N TRP A 326 4.42 4.03 43.32
CA TRP A 326 5.12 5.26 42.91
C TRP A 326 6.19 4.96 41.85
N ILE A 327 6.22 5.77 40.78
CA ILE A 327 7.24 5.65 39.72
C ILE A 327 8.33 6.71 39.91
N LYS A 328 7.96 7.99 39.73
CA LYS A 328 8.86 9.16 39.80
C LYS A 328 7.99 10.42 39.89
N GLY A 329 8.43 11.43 40.62
CA GLY A 329 7.70 12.70 40.74
C GLY A 329 6.26 12.51 41.25
N SER A 330 5.27 12.96 40.48
CA SER A 330 3.83 12.79 40.78
C SER A 330 3.15 11.64 40.03
N VAL A 331 3.92 10.72 39.43
CA VAL A 331 3.40 9.62 38.59
C VAL A 331 3.37 8.30 39.37
N TYR A 332 2.24 7.60 39.28
CA TYR A 332 1.99 6.29 39.88
C TYR A 332 1.61 5.26 38.82
N ARG A 333 2.02 4.00 38.99
CA ARG A 333 1.54 2.86 38.19
C ARG A 333 0.19 2.41 38.74
N GLY A 334 -0.85 2.51 37.91
CA GLY A 334 -2.14 1.89 38.17
C GLY A 334 -2.31 0.57 37.41
N THR A 335 -3.27 -0.24 37.85
CA THR A 335 -3.86 -1.32 37.03
C THR A 335 -5.36 -1.05 36.88
N ILE A 336 -5.83 -0.91 35.64
CA ILE A 336 -7.21 -0.54 35.28
C ILE A 336 -7.72 -1.59 34.29
N ASN A 337 -8.84 -2.25 34.60
CA ASN A 337 -9.42 -3.35 33.79
C ASN A 337 -8.48 -4.54 33.50
N GLY A 338 -7.32 -4.62 34.16
CA GLY A 338 -6.26 -5.60 33.92
C GLY A 338 -5.00 -5.00 33.30
N ASP A 339 -5.13 -3.89 32.57
CA ASP A 339 -4.03 -3.20 31.90
C ASP A 339 -3.26 -2.27 32.85
N PHE A 340 -1.97 -2.05 32.58
CA PHE A 340 -1.19 -1.05 33.31
C PHE A 340 -1.41 0.36 32.76
N ALA A 341 -1.54 1.34 33.66
CA ALA A 341 -1.68 2.76 33.34
C ALA A 341 -0.67 3.61 34.11
N ALA A 342 -0.25 4.74 33.54
CA ALA A 342 0.54 5.76 34.23
C ALA A 342 -0.38 6.91 34.67
N ILE A 343 -0.53 7.11 35.98
CA ILE A 343 -1.45 8.08 36.58
C ILE A 343 -0.61 9.24 37.14
N LYS A 344 -0.59 10.37 36.42
CA LYS A 344 0.13 11.61 36.77
C LYS A 344 -0.80 12.54 37.56
N ARG A 345 -0.53 12.77 38.84
CA ARG A 345 -1.21 13.81 39.62
C ARG A 345 -0.67 15.18 39.22
N MET A 346 -1.57 16.13 38.97
CA MET A 346 -1.29 17.49 38.50
C MET A 346 -2.09 18.52 39.30
N ASN A 347 -1.47 19.65 39.59
CA ASN A 347 -2.08 20.77 40.30
C ASN A 347 -2.09 21.99 39.37
N GLY A 348 -3.23 22.68 39.23
CA GLY A 348 -3.39 23.85 38.34
C GLY A 348 -4.04 23.54 36.99
N ASP A 349 -3.85 24.44 36.02
CA ASP A 349 -4.39 24.34 34.65
C ASP A 349 -3.66 23.24 33.85
N VAL A 350 -4.41 22.20 33.48
CA VAL A 350 -3.98 21.13 32.56
C VAL A 350 -4.76 21.14 31.24
N SER A 351 -5.67 22.10 31.03
CA SER A 351 -6.59 22.11 29.89
C SER A 351 -5.85 22.19 28.56
N LYS A 352 -4.65 22.77 28.51
CA LYS A 352 -3.79 22.78 27.31
C LYS A 352 -3.21 21.41 26.98
N GLU A 353 -2.72 20.67 27.99
CA GLU A 353 -2.20 19.31 27.82
C GLU A 353 -3.33 18.37 27.39
N ILE A 354 -4.51 18.46 28.01
CA ILE A 354 -5.71 17.68 27.64
C ILE A 354 -6.20 18.05 26.22
N ASN A 355 -6.37 19.34 25.90
CA ASN A 355 -6.90 19.78 24.60
C ASN A 355 -5.98 19.47 23.43
N LEU A 356 -4.66 19.30 23.67
CA LEU A 356 -3.73 18.78 22.69
C LEU A 356 -3.85 17.25 22.59
N LEU A 357 -3.70 16.52 23.71
CA LEU A 357 -3.71 15.06 23.74
C LEU A 357 -5.04 14.44 23.28
N ASN A 358 -6.16 15.16 23.39
CA ASN A 358 -7.45 14.73 22.84
C ASN A 358 -7.53 14.81 21.30
N LYS A 359 -6.61 15.53 20.65
CA LYS A 359 -6.59 15.78 19.20
C LYS A 359 -5.47 15.05 18.46
N ILE A 360 -4.50 14.47 19.20
CA ILE A 360 -3.35 13.77 18.62
C ILE A 360 -3.41 12.28 18.94
N ASN A 361 -3.22 11.45 17.92
CA ASN A 361 -3.12 10.00 18.08
C ASN A 361 -2.08 9.48 17.09
N HIS A 362 -0.96 8.99 17.62
CA HIS A 362 0.17 8.53 16.84
C HIS A 362 1.00 7.56 17.69
N PHE A 363 1.48 6.46 17.11
CA PHE A 363 2.14 5.37 17.84
C PHE A 363 3.32 5.84 18.72
N ASN A 364 4.10 6.80 18.21
CA ASN A 364 5.29 7.35 18.87
C ASN A 364 5.02 8.56 19.79
N LEU A 365 3.78 8.83 20.16
CA LEU A 365 3.41 9.84 21.16
C LEU A 365 2.67 9.14 22.32
N ILE A 366 2.85 9.60 23.56
CA ILE A 366 2.21 8.97 24.72
C ILE A 366 0.70 9.24 24.70
N ARG A 367 -0.11 8.19 24.61
CA ARG A 367 -1.57 8.31 24.53
C ARG A 367 -2.18 8.56 25.91
N LEU A 368 -2.89 9.69 26.04
CA LEU A 368 -3.81 9.90 27.15
C LEU A 368 -5.03 8.97 26.94
N SER A 369 -5.36 8.16 27.96
CA SER A 369 -6.55 7.29 27.96
C SER A 369 -7.74 7.97 28.64
N GLY A 370 -7.48 8.88 29.57
CA GLY A 370 -8.53 9.59 30.28
C GLY A 370 -8.03 10.49 31.40
N VAL A 371 -9.00 11.07 32.12
CA VAL A 371 -8.76 12.06 33.17
C VAL A 371 -9.66 11.82 34.38
N SER A 372 -9.22 12.24 35.55
CA SER A 372 -10.04 12.38 36.76
C SER A 372 -9.74 13.70 37.46
N PHE A 373 -10.66 14.17 38.30
CA PHE A 373 -10.49 15.36 39.12
C PHE A 373 -11.01 15.09 40.53
N ASN A 374 -10.18 15.37 41.55
CA ASN A 374 -10.54 15.19 42.96
C ASN A 374 -9.81 16.19 43.86
N GLU A 375 -10.53 16.80 44.81
CA GLU A 375 -9.96 17.69 45.83
C GLU A 375 -9.07 18.82 45.27
N GLY A 376 -9.40 19.34 44.09
CA GLY A 376 -8.63 20.40 43.41
C GLY A 376 -7.43 19.91 42.58
N ASN A 377 -7.22 18.59 42.48
CA ASN A 377 -6.13 17.97 41.73
C ASN A 377 -6.68 17.26 40.50
N TRP A 378 -5.97 17.39 39.38
CA TRP A 378 -6.19 16.58 38.19
C TRP A 378 -5.35 15.30 38.24
N TYR A 379 -5.87 14.22 37.66
CA TYR A 379 -5.18 12.95 37.51
C TYR A 379 -5.26 12.56 36.04
N LEU A 380 -4.14 12.63 35.34
CA LEU A 380 -4.05 12.29 33.92
C LEU A 380 -3.64 10.83 33.78
N VAL A 381 -4.44 10.03 33.09
CA VAL A 381 -4.29 8.58 32.96
C VAL A 381 -3.76 8.26 31.56
N TYR A 382 -2.46 8.03 31.44
CA TYR A 382 -1.78 7.67 30.20
C TYR A 382 -1.60 6.16 30.07
N GLU A 383 -1.33 5.67 28.85
CA GLU A 383 -0.78 4.33 28.65
C GLU A 383 0.55 4.13 29.42
N TYR A 384 0.83 2.89 29.86
CA TYR A 384 2.04 2.59 30.63
C TYR A 384 3.18 2.09 29.73
N ALA A 385 4.13 2.97 29.43
CA ALA A 385 5.38 2.64 28.77
C ALA A 385 6.30 1.83 29.72
N SER A 386 6.28 0.50 29.59
CA SER A 386 6.74 -0.42 30.62
C SER A 386 8.27 -0.47 30.82
N ASN A 387 9.05 -0.08 29.83
CA ASN A 387 10.51 0.04 29.94
C ASN A 387 10.96 1.43 30.47
N GLY A 388 10.02 2.35 30.76
CA GLY A 388 10.33 3.63 31.40
C GLY A 388 11.05 4.63 30.47
N PRO A 389 11.70 5.67 31.02
CA PRO A 389 12.34 6.72 30.24
C PRO A 389 13.68 6.27 29.63
N LEU A 390 13.94 6.70 28.40
CA LEU A 390 15.17 6.43 27.63
C LEU A 390 16.44 6.85 28.39
N SER A 391 16.38 7.89 29.22
CA SER A 391 17.49 8.34 30.07
C SER A 391 18.05 7.24 30.99
N GLU A 392 17.20 6.32 31.48
CA GLU A 392 17.63 5.20 32.35
C GLU A 392 18.40 4.12 31.58
N TRP A 393 18.18 4.01 30.27
CA TRP A 393 18.86 3.05 29.39
C TRP A 393 20.19 3.57 28.85
N ILE A 394 20.29 4.87 28.60
CA ILE A 394 21.51 5.52 28.12
C ILE A 394 22.50 5.71 29.29
N HIS A 395 22.05 6.32 30.39
CA HIS A 395 22.93 6.77 31.48
C HIS A 395 23.01 5.77 32.64
N GLU A 396 21.86 5.29 33.12
CA GLU A 396 21.77 4.55 34.40
C GLU A 396 22.01 3.04 34.23
N LYS A 397 22.06 2.53 32.98
CA LYS A 397 22.47 1.16 32.59
C LYS A 397 21.74 0.06 33.36
N ARG A 398 20.43 0.24 33.47
CA ARG A 398 19.47 -0.63 34.16
C ARG A 398 19.65 -2.11 33.77
N ASP A 399 19.68 -2.96 34.80
CA ASP A 399 19.81 -4.42 34.71
C ASP A 399 21.00 -4.94 33.87
N GLN A 400 22.06 -4.13 33.70
CA GLN A 400 23.26 -4.40 32.88
C GLN A 400 22.98 -4.62 31.37
N THR A 401 21.74 -4.43 30.92
CA THR A 401 21.36 -4.69 29.54
C THR A 401 21.74 -3.53 28.62
N ILE A 402 22.72 -3.77 27.75
CA ILE A 402 23.26 -2.73 26.85
C ILE A 402 22.30 -2.53 25.66
N MET A 403 21.82 -1.30 25.47
CA MET A 403 21.10 -0.92 24.26
C MET A 403 22.06 -0.88 23.06
N ASP A 404 21.83 -1.77 22.10
CA ASP A 404 22.61 -1.89 20.87
C ASP A 404 22.36 -0.75 19.86
N TRP A 405 23.17 -0.73 18.81
CA TRP A 405 23.12 0.26 17.73
C TRP A 405 21.76 0.31 17.03
N ASN A 406 21.14 -0.84 16.72
CA ASN A 406 19.90 -0.89 15.97
C ASN A 406 18.73 -0.34 16.80
N LYS A 407 18.67 -0.69 18.10
CA LYS A 407 17.69 -0.12 19.03
C LYS A 407 17.82 1.40 19.15
N ARG A 408 19.05 1.93 19.24
CA ARG A 408 19.32 3.38 19.26
C ARG A 408 18.83 4.08 17.99
N LEU A 409 19.08 3.49 16.81
CA LEU A 409 18.56 4.02 15.54
C LEU A 409 17.03 3.96 15.44
N GLN A 410 16.42 2.86 15.92
CA GLN A 410 14.97 2.71 15.88
C GLN A 410 14.26 3.71 16.80
N ILE A 411 14.81 3.96 18.00
CA ILE A 411 14.31 4.96 18.95
C ILE A 411 14.45 6.38 18.38
N ALA A 412 15.56 6.69 17.71
CA ALA A 412 15.74 7.95 16.98
C ALA A 412 14.70 8.13 15.86
N LEU A 413 14.45 7.09 15.07
CA LEU A 413 13.46 7.11 13.99
C LEU A 413 12.01 7.26 14.51
N ASP A 414 11.70 6.60 15.62
CA ASP A 414 10.41 6.69 16.31
C ASP A 414 10.13 8.12 16.83
N VAL A 415 11.11 8.74 17.49
CA VAL A 415 11.00 10.14 17.95
C VAL A 415 10.89 11.09 16.76
N ALA A 416 11.66 10.88 15.68
CA ALA A 416 11.55 11.70 14.48
C ALA A 416 10.15 11.59 13.82
N SER A 417 9.56 10.39 13.80
CA SER A 417 8.20 10.13 13.34
C SER A 417 7.17 10.92 14.16
N GLY A 418 7.28 10.85 15.50
CA GLY A 418 6.40 11.58 16.42
C GLY A 418 6.46 13.10 16.26
N LEU A 419 7.65 13.69 16.13
CA LEU A 419 7.80 15.13 15.89
C LEU A 419 7.28 15.55 14.50
N ASN A 420 7.55 14.77 13.45
CA ASN A 420 7.03 15.05 12.10
C ASN A 420 5.48 15.09 12.09
N TYR A 421 4.83 14.16 12.79
CA TYR A 421 3.39 14.19 13.01
C TYR A 421 2.93 15.50 13.68
N LEU A 422 3.55 15.89 14.81
CA LEU A 422 3.20 17.11 15.54
C LEU A 422 3.38 18.39 14.72
N HIS A 423 4.45 18.45 13.93
CA HIS A 423 4.83 19.64 13.15
C HIS A 423 4.02 19.80 11.85
N ARG A 424 3.56 18.71 11.23
CA ARG A 424 3.05 18.73 9.85
C ARG A 424 1.67 18.11 9.64
N TYR A 425 1.22 17.21 10.53
CA TYR A 425 -0.02 16.45 10.35
C TYR A 425 -1.10 16.76 11.39
N THR A 426 -0.81 17.61 12.38
CA THR A 426 -1.83 18.25 13.22
C THR A 426 -2.44 19.45 12.49
N SER A 427 -3.65 19.89 12.89
CA SER A 427 -4.40 20.95 12.17
C SER A 427 -3.66 22.29 12.07
N SER A 428 -2.75 22.55 13.00
CA SER A 428 -1.78 23.63 12.96
C SER A 428 -0.53 23.21 13.76
N PRO A 429 0.70 23.59 13.35
CA PRO A 429 1.93 23.03 13.91
C PRO A 429 2.05 23.19 15.43
N HIS A 430 2.27 22.09 16.14
CA HIS A 430 2.50 22.08 17.58
C HIS A 430 3.97 21.85 17.91
N VAL A 431 4.57 22.76 18.67
CA VAL A 431 5.95 22.66 19.17
C VAL A 431 5.93 22.04 20.57
N HIS A 432 6.72 20.99 20.80
CA HIS A 432 6.80 20.25 22.06
C HIS A 432 7.53 21.03 23.17
N LYS A 433 8.61 21.74 22.80
CA LYS A 433 9.43 22.66 23.63
C LYS A 433 10.21 22.02 24.79
N ASP A 434 9.97 20.75 25.13
CA ASP A 434 10.68 20.03 26.18
C ASP A 434 11.00 18.58 25.76
N LEU A 435 11.52 18.39 24.55
CA LEU A 435 12.05 17.09 24.14
C LEU A 435 13.40 16.84 24.81
N ASN A 436 13.54 15.69 25.49
CA ASN A 436 14.77 15.20 26.12
C ASN A 436 14.64 13.69 26.39
N SER A 437 15.71 13.02 26.80
CA SER A 437 15.73 11.57 27.04
C SER A 437 14.87 11.09 28.22
N SER A 438 14.51 11.95 29.18
CA SER A 438 13.57 11.60 30.25
C SER A 438 12.11 11.75 29.82
N ASN A 439 11.83 12.58 28.81
CA ASN A 439 10.51 12.76 28.19
C ASN A 439 10.30 11.86 26.96
N VAL A 440 11.25 10.99 26.61
CA VAL A 440 11.06 9.89 25.66
C VAL A 440 10.92 8.60 26.46
N LEU A 441 9.74 7.99 26.44
CA LEU A 441 9.44 6.75 27.12
C LEU A 441 9.53 5.55 26.15
N LEU A 442 9.86 4.38 26.67
CA LEU A 442 9.96 3.13 25.93
C LEU A 442 8.85 2.16 26.36
N ASP A 443 8.07 1.67 25.39
CA ASP A 443 7.10 0.61 25.65
C ASP A 443 7.75 -0.77 25.72
N GLN A 444 6.94 -1.82 25.89
CA GLN A 444 7.38 -3.21 26.07
C GLN A 444 8.27 -3.70 24.91
N ASP A 445 8.03 -3.20 23.69
CA ASP A 445 8.68 -3.59 22.45
C ASP A 445 9.85 -2.65 22.10
N PHE A 446 10.30 -1.84 23.08
CA PHE A 446 11.33 -0.81 22.97
C PHE A 446 11.03 0.29 21.95
N ARG A 447 9.75 0.52 21.61
CA ARG A 447 9.36 1.62 20.72
C ARG A 447 9.30 2.92 21.51
N ALA A 448 9.73 4.01 20.87
CA ALA A 448 9.82 5.31 21.54
C ALA A 448 8.50 6.08 21.46
N LYS A 449 8.10 6.64 22.61
CA LYS A 449 6.89 7.46 22.81
C LYS A 449 7.26 8.79 23.45
N ILE A 450 7.06 9.90 22.73
CA ILE A 450 7.27 11.27 23.24
C ILE A 450 6.19 11.58 24.28
N ALA A 451 6.59 12.13 25.42
CA ALA A 451 5.75 12.40 26.58
C ALA A 451 6.00 13.80 27.18
N ASN A 452 5.14 14.19 28.14
CA ASN A 452 5.16 15.47 28.86
C ASN A 452 4.78 16.71 28.03
N PHE A 453 3.61 16.65 27.39
CA PHE A 453 3.04 17.73 26.56
C PHE A 453 2.63 19.01 27.31
N GLY A 454 2.82 19.08 28.63
CA GLY A 454 2.42 20.24 29.46
C GLY A 454 3.06 21.58 29.09
N LEU A 455 4.17 21.59 28.34
CA LEU A 455 4.83 22.80 27.83
C LEU A 455 4.58 23.08 26.33
N ALA A 456 3.85 22.20 25.64
CA ALA A 456 3.63 22.24 24.20
C ALA A 456 2.66 23.37 23.77
N ARG A 457 2.81 23.89 22.56
CA ARG A 457 2.08 25.07 22.07
C ARG A 457 1.89 25.05 20.55
N SER A 458 0.68 25.38 20.07
CA SER A 458 0.44 25.68 18.64
C SER A 458 1.05 27.03 18.24
N VAL A 459 1.58 27.12 17.02
CA VAL A 459 2.11 28.36 16.43
C VAL A 459 0.99 29.22 15.79
N GLU A 460 -0.25 28.74 15.78
CA GLU A 460 -1.41 29.41 15.19
C GLU A 460 -1.75 30.77 15.83
N GLY A 461 -2.22 31.71 15.00
CA GLY A 461 -2.81 32.98 15.44
C GLY A 461 -1.89 34.20 15.54
N GLN A 462 -0.66 34.15 14.97
CA GLN A 462 0.20 35.33 14.79
C GLN A 462 0.66 35.47 13.34
N GLU A 463 0.97 36.70 12.90
CA GLU A 463 1.38 37.02 11.51
C GLU A 463 2.85 36.63 11.25
N GLY A 464 3.14 35.32 11.22
CA GLY A 464 4.47 34.82 10.87
C GLY A 464 4.65 33.30 11.09
N PRO A 465 5.80 32.73 10.65
CA PRO A 465 6.10 31.30 10.80
C PRO A 465 6.59 30.90 12.21
N PHE A 466 6.50 31.80 13.19
CA PHE A 466 6.91 31.60 14.57
C PHE A 466 6.01 32.41 15.52
N ALA A 467 5.90 31.95 16.76
CA ALA A 467 5.27 32.69 17.85
C ALA A 467 6.35 33.21 18.82
N LEU A 468 6.08 34.34 19.49
CA LEU A 468 6.98 34.87 20.52
C LEU A 468 6.51 34.49 21.94
N THR A 469 7.45 34.46 22.88
CA THR A 469 7.18 34.36 24.33
C THR A 469 8.19 35.17 25.14
N ARG A 470 7.75 35.72 26.28
CA ARG A 470 8.63 36.28 27.33
C ARG A 470 8.86 35.30 28.49
N HIS A 471 8.40 34.07 28.35
CA HIS A 471 8.46 33.01 29.35
C HIS A 471 9.14 31.80 28.71
N ILE A 472 10.44 31.69 28.98
CA ILE A 472 11.34 30.65 28.49
C ILE A 472 11.27 29.49 29.49
N VAL A 473 10.80 28.34 29.03
CA VAL A 473 10.59 27.12 29.82
C VAL A 473 10.93 25.88 28.98
N GLY A 474 11.62 24.92 29.59
CA GLY A 474 12.14 23.70 28.95
C GLY A 474 13.44 23.25 29.65
N THR A 475 13.93 22.07 29.30
CA THR A 475 15.13 21.49 29.92
C THR A 475 16.42 22.17 29.43
N LYS A 476 17.27 22.63 30.35
CA LYS A 476 18.58 23.24 30.04
C LYS A 476 19.44 22.24 29.23
N GLY A 477 20.07 22.72 28.16
CA GLY A 477 20.86 21.91 27.22
C GLY A 477 20.11 21.53 25.94
N TYR A 478 18.78 21.38 25.98
CA TYR A 478 17.97 21.06 24.79
C TYR A 478 17.30 22.30 24.17
N MET A 479 17.24 23.42 24.90
CA MET A 479 16.65 24.67 24.42
C MET A 479 17.55 25.35 23.36
N ALA A 480 16.98 25.63 22.18
CA ALA A 480 17.66 26.27 21.06
C ALA A 480 18.06 27.73 21.35
N PRO A 481 19.16 28.24 20.74
CA PRO A 481 19.69 29.58 21.03
C PRO A 481 18.68 30.69 20.76
N GLU A 482 17.91 30.64 19.67
CA GLU A 482 16.92 31.66 19.31
C GLU A 482 15.74 31.75 20.30
N TYR A 483 15.44 30.64 20.99
CA TYR A 483 14.44 30.59 22.06
C TYR A 483 14.99 31.18 23.37
N LEU A 484 16.28 30.97 23.65
CA LEU A 484 16.98 31.53 24.82
C LEU A 484 17.25 33.04 24.67
N GLU A 485 17.69 33.47 23.48
CA GLU A 485 18.06 34.86 23.17
C GLU A 485 16.83 35.74 22.90
N ASN A 486 15.87 35.25 22.10
CA ASN A 486 14.79 36.08 21.55
C ASN A 486 13.37 35.57 21.89
N GLY A 487 13.23 34.44 22.58
CA GLY A 487 11.91 33.86 22.92
C GLY A 487 11.13 33.35 21.70
N ILE A 488 11.83 33.01 20.61
CA ILE A 488 11.22 32.50 19.37
C ILE A 488 10.77 31.05 19.56
N VAL A 489 9.51 30.75 19.19
CA VAL A 489 8.91 29.42 19.22
C VAL A 489 8.46 29.04 17.81
N SER A 490 9.14 28.07 17.23
CA SER A 490 8.81 27.46 15.94
C SER A 490 9.14 25.95 15.99
N PRO A 491 8.74 25.14 14.99
CA PRO A 491 9.13 23.72 14.92
C PRO A 491 10.64 23.47 15.00
N MET A 492 11.46 24.45 14.62
CA MET A 492 12.92 24.36 14.62
C MET A 492 13.54 24.33 16.03
N LEU A 493 12.79 24.72 17.06
CA LEU A 493 13.16 24.54 18.47
C LEU A 493 13.19 23.06 18.86
N ASP A 494 12.21 22.27 18.41
CA ASP A 494 12.20 20.81 18.63
C ASP A 494 13.24 20.10 17.76
N VAL A 495 13.54 20.60 16.55
CA VAL A 495 14.63 20.08 15.71
C VAL A 495 15.99 20.20 16.40
N TYR A 496 16.26 21.34 17.05
CA TYR A 496 17.48 21.53 17.82
C TYR A 496 17.54 20.54 19.01
N ALA A 497 16.46 20.44 19.78
CA ALA A 497 16.34 19.48 20.87
C ALA A 497 16.50 18.02 20.40
N PHE A 498 16.03 17.69 19.19
CA PHE A 498 16.24 16.39 18.55
C PHE A 498 17.72 16.16 18.19
N GLY A 499 18.44 17.18 17.71
CA GLY A 499 19.89 17.13 17.50
C GLY A 499 20.67 16.83 18.79
N VAL A 500 20.28 17.44 19.91
CA VAL A 500 20.87 17.20 21.24
C VAL A 500 20.55 15.78 21.74
N LEU A 501 19.29 15.34 21.61
CA LEU A 501 18.87 13.97 21.94
C LEU A 501 19.61 12.92 21.10
N MET A 502 19.87 13.21 19.82
CA MET A 502 20.66 12.34 18.94
C MET A 502 22.12 12.22 19.39
N LEU A 503 22.74 13.30 19.89
CA LEU A 503 24.07 13.23 20.51
C LEU A 503 24.06 12.33 21.74
N GLU A 504 23.08 12.52 22.63
CA GLU A 504 22.91 11.74 23.85
C GLU A 504 22.76 10.23 23.55
N ILE A 505 21.93 9.88 22.55
CA ILE A 505 21.73 8.50 22.07
C ILE A 505 23.02 7.87 21.54
N LEU A 506 23.82 8.59 20.75
CA LEU A 506 25.03 8.05 20.12
C LEU A 506 26.25 7.99 21.06
N THR A 507 26.38 8.96 21.96
CA THR A 507 27.56 9.11 22.83
C THR A 507 27.44 8.37 24.16
N GLY A 508 26.23 8.10 24.64
CA GLY A 508 26.03 7.56 25.99
C GLY A 508 26.40 8.55 27.11
N LYS A 509 26.62 9.83 26.79
CA LYS A 509 26.93 10.90 27.75
C LYS A 509 25.69 11.73 28.06
N GLN A 510 25.53 12.10 29.33
CA GLN A 510 24.50 13.04 29.77
C GLN A 510 24.80 14.44 29.22
N VAL A 511 23.77 15.15 28.75
CA VAL A 511 23.89 16.45 28.08
C VAL A 511 24.53 17.54 28.95
N SER A 512 24.37 17.45 30.27
CA SER A 512 25.09 18.26 31.27
C SER A 512 26.62 18.14 31.13
N LEU A 513 27.14 16.92 31.04
CA LEU A 513 28.58 16.66 30.91
C LEU A 513 29.11 17.17 29.56
N LEU A 514 28.36 16.96 28.48
CA LEU A 514 28.69 17.49 27.14
C LEU A 514 28.75 19.03 27.10
N TYR A 515 28.01 19.71 27.97
CA TYR A 515 27.93 21.17 28.08
C TYR A 515 28.89 21.76 29.14
N GLU A 516 29.52 20.93 29.98
CA GLU A 516 30.50 21.35 30.99
C GLU A 516 31.94 20.98 30.60
N GLU A 517 32.14 19.95 29.77
CA GLU A 517 33.44 19.63 29.14
C GLU A 517 33.82 20.67 28.05
N VAL A 518 32.85 21.38 27.47
CA VAL A 518 33.05 22.38 26.40
C VAL A 518 32.37 23.69 26.80
N ASN A 519 33.16 24.77 26.94
CA ASN A 519 32.68 26.10 27.40
C ASN A 519 31.85 26.89 26.35
N THR A 520 31.31 26.22 25.33
CA THR A 520 30.83 26.84 24.08
C THR A 520 29.80 25.95 23.36
N GLU A 521 29.34 26.35 22.16
CA GLU A 521 28.22 25.73 21.45
C GLU A 521 28.46 24.24 21.07
N PHE A 522 27.41 23.39 21.13
CA PHE A 522 27.50 21.94 20.84
C PHE A 522 28.09 21.58 19.47
N SER A 523 28.10 22.51 18.50
CA SER A 523 28.80 22.37 17.21
C SER A 523 30.32 22.15 17.36
N GLU A 524 30.93 22.62 18.45
CA GLU A 524 32.35 22.38 18.74
C GLU A 524 32.63 20.92 19.10
N VAL A 525 31.68 20.22 19.75
CA VAL A 525 31.77 18.76 20.03
C VAL A 525 31.88 17.95 18.73
N LEU A 526 31.24 18.42 17.65
CA LEU A 526 31.21 17.76 16.35
C LEU A 526 32.47 18.05 15.52
N THR A 527 33.14 19.17 15.79
CA THR A 527 34.22 19.70 14.93
C THR A 527 35.41 18.74 14.78
N PRO A 528 35.92 18.07 15.84
CA PRO A 528 36.94 17.03 15.71
C PRO A 528 36.51 15.81 14.88
N VAL A 529 35.21 15.47 14.86
CA VAL A 529 34.68 14.31 14.13
C VAL A 529 34.43 14.62 12.65
N LEU A 530 33.97 15.83 12.35
CA LEU A 530 33.51 16.21 11.00
C LEU A 530 34.58 16.90 10.14
N TYR A 531 35.54 17.60 10.74
CA TYR A 531 36.42 18.55 10.03
C TYR A 531 37.93 18.38 10.29
N GLN A 532 38.37 17.38 11.06
CA GLN A 532 39.79 17.07 11.28
C GLN A 532 40.21 15.77 10.58
N ASP A 533 41.48 15.67 10.18
CA ASP A 533 42.03 14.51 9.44
C ASP A 533 41.88 13.18 10.19
N ASN A 534 41.93 13.21 11.54
CA ASN A 534 41.73 12.04 12.40
C ASN A 534 40.24 11.75 12.72
N GLY A 535 39.29 12.25 11.92
CA GLY A 535 37.85 12.19 12.19
C GLY A 535 37.29 10.81 12.58
N GLN A 536 37.81 9.70 12.03
CA GLN A 536 37.38 8.35 12.44
C GLN A 536 37.90 7.88 13.81
N GLU A 537 39.02 8.43 14.29
CA GLU A 537 39.54 8.17 15.64
C GLU A 537 38.76 9.01 16.66
N ASN A 538 38.56 10.29 16.36
CA ASN A 538 37.71 11.18 17.14
C ASN A 538 36.26 10.65 17.26
N LEU A 539 35.70 10.10 16.17
CA LEU A 539 34.41 9.40 16.16
C LEU A 539 34.37 8.24 17.16
N ARG A 540 35.41 7.39 17.19
CA ARG A 540 35.49 6.24 18.10
C ARG A 540 35.59 6.64 19.57
N ASN A 541 36.24 7.77 19.83
CA ASN A 541 36.39 8.33 21.18
C ASN A 541 35.12 9.03 21.69
N LEU A 542 34.25 9.50 20.78
CA LEU A 542 32.99 10.19 21.10
C LEU A 542 31.79 9.23 21.22
N MET A 543 31.78 8.14 20.44
CA MET A 543 30.73 7.10 20.46
C MET A 543 30.70 6.30 21.78
N ASP A 544 29.51 5.88 22.22
CA ASP A 544 29.33 5.13 23.49
C ASP A 544 30.22 3.87 23.57
N PRO A 545 31.15 3.79 24.54
CA PRO A 545 32.00 2.62 24.73
C PRO A 545 31.22 1.30 24.93
N SER A 546 29.97 1.35 25.41
CA SER A 546 29.14 0.14 25.58
C SER A 546 28.83 -0.55 24.24
N LEU A 547 28.88 0.18 23.12
CA LEU A 547 28.67 -0.37 21.80
C LEU A 547 29.85 -1.25 21.33
N GLN A 548 31.02 -1.18 21.98
CA GLN A 548 32.18 -2.04 21.68
C GLN A 548 32.63 -2.00 20.20
N GLY A 549 32.40 -0.88 19.50
CA GLY A 549 32.65 -0.75 18.05
C GLY A 549 31.64 -1.46 17.15
N LYS A 550 30.53 -1.99 17.67
CA LYS A 550 29.45 -2.66 16.93
C LYS A 550 28.48 -1.66 16.29
N TYR A 551 29.03 -0.75 15.50
CA TYR A 551 28.31 0.23 14.69
C TYR A 551 29.09 0.47 13.39
N SER A 552 28.42 0.95 12.33
CA SER A 552 29.12 1.35 11.11
C SER A 552 29.71 2.76 11.29
N PRO A 553 31.04 2.95 11.18
CA PRO A 553 31.65 4.28 11.31
C PRO A 553 31.15 5.26 10.25
N ASP A 554 30.89 4.78 9.03
CA ASP A 554 30.38 5.61 7.93
C ASP A 554 28.93 6.06 8.18
N LEU A 555 28.06 5.19 8.73
CA LEU A 555 26.70 5.58 9.10
C LEU A 555 26.69 6.50 10.33
N ALA A 556 27.55 6.24 11.33
CA ALA A 556 27.72 7.14 12.46
C ALA A 556 28.16 8.54 12.01
N LEU A 557 29.14 8.64 11.09
CA LEU A 557 29.56 9.91 10.51
C LEU A 557 28.44 10.64 9.76
N VAL A 558 27.56 9.91 9.05
CA VAL A 558 26.36 10.49 8.42
C VAL A 558 25.37 11.01 9.47
N LEU A 559 25.18 10.30 10.58
CA LEU A 559 24.32 10.76 11.67
C LEU A 559 24.89 11.99 12.39
N PHE A 560 26.21 12.05 12.63
CA PHE A 560 26.85 13.26 13.16
C PHE A 560 26.74 14.48 12.22
N ARG A 561 26.64 14.28 10.90
CA ARG A 561 26.30 15.36 9.94
C ARG A 561 24.83 15.78 10.00
N LEU A 562 23.92 14.83 10.23
CA LEU A 562 22.50 15.14 10.44
C LEU A 562 22.30 15.93 11.74
N ILE A 563 23.02 15.55 12.80
CA ILE A 563 23.11 16.28 14.07
C ILE A 563 23.65 17.71 13.86
N ASP A 564 24.76 17.87 13.14
CA ASP A 564 25.33 19.19 12.81
C ASP A 564 24.31 20.09 12.07
N SER A 565 23.51 19.51 11.18
CA SER A 565 22.42 20.22 10.50
C SER A 565 21.27 20.59 11.44
N CYS A 566 20.93 19.74 12.41
CA CYS A 566 19.90 20.04 13.42
C CYS A 566 20.35 21.10 14.43
N LEU A 567 21.66 21.22 14.69
CA LEU A 567 22.24 22.10 15.71
C LEU A 567 22.72 23.47 15.17
N LYS A 568 22.40 23.82 13.92
CA LYS A 568 22.73 25.14 13.36
C LYS A 568 22.12 26.27 14.18
N LYS A 569 22.90 27.35 14.36
CA LYS A 569 22.49 28.50 15.19
C LYS A 569 21.27 29.21 14.61
N ASP A 570 21.27 29.48 13.31
CA ASP A 570 20.09 29.99 12.61
C ASP A 570 19.04 28.87 12.45
N PRO A 571 17.78 29.07 12.89
CA PRO A 571 16.72 28.09 12.65
C PRO A 571 16.38 27.87 11.16
N SER A 572 16.71 28.77 10.23
CA SER A 572 16.44 28.54 8.80
C SER A 572 17.40 27.56 8.13
N ASP A 573 18.58 27.35 8.72
CA ASP A 573 19.58 26.39 8.22
C ASP A 573 19.30 24.95 8.70
N ARG A 574 18.31 24.75 9.57
CA ARG A 574 17.94 23.45 10.12
C ARG A 574 16.99 22.69 9.18
N PRO A 575 17.18 21.38 8.96
CA PRO A 575 16.23 20.56 8.21
C PRO A 575 14.92 20.41 9.00
N ASN A 576 13.79 20.28 8.29
CA ASN A 576 12.52 19.97 8.93
C ASN A 576 12.44 18.48 9.33
N MET A 577 11.46 18.12 10.16
CA MET A 577 11.33 16.76 10.67
C MET A 577 10.98 15.70 9.63
N ASP A 578 10.45 16.05 8.45
CA ASP A 578 10.26 15.09 7.35
C ASP A 578 11.59 14.75 6.68
N ASP A 579 12.45 15.74 6.39
CA ASP A 579 13.80 15.51 5.89
C ASP A 579 14.66 14.70 6.87
N ILE A 580 14.52 14.95 8.18
CA ILE A 580 15.16 14.18 9.25
C ILE A 580 14.61 12.75 9.30
N PHE A 581 13.29 12.58 9.33
CA PHE A 581 12.64 11.25 9.34
C PHE A 581 13.01 10.44 8.10
N GLN A 582 12.97 11.03 6.91
CA GLN A 582 13.39 10.37 5.68
C GLN A 582 14.89 10.04 5.69
N SER A 583 15.75 10.89 6.24
CA SER A 583 17.18 10.61 6.36
C SER A 583 17.46 9.45 7.31
N LEU A 584 16.82 9.43 8.48
CA LEU A 584 16.90 8.32 9.45
C LEU A 584 16.28 7.04 8.88
N SER A 585 15.16 7.13 8.17
CA SER A 585 14.53 6.00 7.48
C SER A 585 15.46 5.42 6.41
N ARG A 586 16.12 6.25 5.59
CA ARG A 586 17.15 5.83 4.61
C ARG A 586 18.37 5.18 5.26
N ILE A 587 18.69 5.51 6.51
CA ILE A 587 19.77 4.90 7.29
C ILE A 587 19.31 3.58 7.91
N SER A 588 18.12 3.54 8.53
CA SER A 588 17.52 2.33 9.12
C SER A 588 17.15 1.27 8.08
N THR A 589 16.77 1.68 6.86
CA THR A 589 16.54 0.77 5.72
C THR A 589 17.81 0.42 4.95
N SER A 590 18.95 1.06 5.26
CA SER A 590 20.25 0.59 4.74
C SER A 590 20.75 -0.68 5.46
N THR A 591 20.07 -1.07 6.55
CA THR A 591 20.18 -2.38 7.19
C THR A 591 18.99 -3.28 6.83
N LEU A 592 19.20 -4.11 5.80
CA LEU A 592 18.85 -5.54 5.77
C LEU A 592 17.33 -5.89 5.63
N SER A 593 16.95 -6.87 4.78
CA SER A 593 15.56 -6.96 4.25
C SER A 593 14.57 -7.79 5.08
N LEU A 594 13.30 -7.37 5.08
CA LEU A 594 12.11 -7.85 5.83
C LEU A 594 12.35 -8.57 7.17
N VAL A 595 12.88 -9.80 7.17
CA VAL A 595 13.43 -10.48 8.38
C VAL A 595 14.25 -9.52 9.23
N SER A 596 15.05 -8.67 8.59
CA SER A 596 15.90 -7.70 9.27
C SER A 596 15.46 -6.24 9.12
N GLY A 597 14.42 -5.98 8.31
CA GLY A 597 13.72 -4.69 8.25
C GLY A 597 12.60 -4.56 9.29
N LEU A 598 12.14 -5.68 9.84
CA LEU A 598 11.22 -5.80 10.97
C LEU A 598 11.89 -6.43 12.21
N GLY A 599 13.03 -7.12 12.04
CA GLY A 599 13.81 -7.72 13.12
C GLY A 599 13.33 -9.08 13.62
N GLU A 600 12.36 -9.72 12.96
CA GLU A 600 11.93 -11.08 13.31
C GLU A 600 13.00 -12.12 12.90
N ALA A 601 13.72 -12.64 13.89
CA ALA A 601 14.55 -13.83 13.70
C ALA A 601 13.66 -15.05 13.43
N LEU A 602 14.00 -15.80 12.38
CA LEU A 602 13.37 -17.09 12.10
C LEU A 602 14.04 -18.19 12.93
N ASP A 603 13.25 -18.91 13.72
CA ASP A 603 13.72 -20.07 14.50
C ASP A 603 13.74 -21.37 13.65
N PRO A 604 14.54 -22.37 14.06
CA PRO A 604 14.39 -23.75 13.56
C PRO A 604 12.95 -24.25 13.74
N PRO A 605 12.41 -25.11 12.84
CA PRO A 605 13.14 -25.90 11.84
C PRO A 605 13.31 -25.24 10.46
N ASN A 606 13.05 -23.94 10.30
CA ASN A 606 13.21 -23.27 9.01
C ASN A 606 14.67 -23.34 8.51
N GLY A 607 14.87 -23.61 7.22
CA GLY A 607 16.17 -23.78 6.56
C GLY A 607 16.95 -25.06 6.93
N GLN A 608 16.40 -25.94 7.78
CA GLN A 608 17.13 -27.09 8.34
C GLN A 608 17.60 -28.11 7.29
N ILE A 609 16.83 -28.36 6.21
CA ILE A 609 17.14 -29.42 5.22
C ILE A 609 18.40 -29.08 4.42
N TYR A 610 18.43 -27.93 3.75
CA TYR A 610 19.57 -27.54 2.91
C TYR A 610 20.59 -26.64 3.62
N PHE A 611 20.12 -25.61 4.34
CA PHE A 611 21.01 -24.61 4.93
C PHE A 611 21.58 -25.05 6.30
N GLN A 612 21.00 -26.08 6.92
CA GLN A 612 21.39 -26.65 8.24
C GLN A 612 21.31 -25.62 9.40
N LYS A 613 20.60 -24.51 9.17
CA LYS A 613 20.32 -23.41 10.09
C LYS A 613 19.20 -22.53 9.50
N PRO A 614 18.56 -21.64 10.28
CA PRO A 614 17.67 -20.63 9.74
C PRO A 614 18.31 -19.79 8.63
N SER A 615 17.64 -19.76 7.48
CA SER A 615 18.09 -19.11 6.25
C SER A 615 17.49 -17.73 6.01
N GLY A 616 16.64 -17.24 6.93
CA GLY A 616 15.82 -16.05 6.73
C GLY A 616 14.67 -16.25 5.73
N ARG A 617 14.25 -17.51 5.50
CA ARG A 617 13.21 -17.89 4.54
C ARG A 617 12.21 -18.85 5.21
N PHE A 618 10.93 -18.67 4.91
CA PHE A 618 9.83 -19.52 5.42
C PHE A 618 9.72 -20.82 4.60
N CYS A 619 10.68 -21.71 4.80
CA CYS A 619 10.77 -23.01 4.12
C CYS A 619 11.68 -23.92 4.96
N ASP A 620 11.54 -25.24 4.82
CA ASP A 620 12.47 -26.24 5.36
C ASP A 620 13.85 -26.18 4.68
N GLY A 621 13.93 -25.64 3.46
CA GLY A 621 15.20 -25.46 2.76
C GLY A 621 15.10 -24.52 1.55
N ARG A 622 15.35 -25.06 0.35
CA ARG A 622 15.39 -24.31 -0.92
C ARG A 622 14.00 -23.97 -1.47
N LEU A 623 13.90 -22.76 -2.02
CA LEU A 623 12.74 -22.25 -2.74
C LEU A 623 12.86 -22.56 -4.25
N ILE A 624 11.74 -22.42 -4.98
CA ILE A 624 11.69 -22.59 -6.45
C ILE A 624 12.79 -21.80 -7.15
N ILE A 625 13.03 -20.54 -6.73
CA ILE A 625 14.08 -19.68 -7.28
C ILE A 625 15.49 -20.26 -7.12
N ASP A 626 15.80 -20.96 -6.02
CA ASP A 626 17.12 -21.55 -5.78
C ASP A 626 17.38 -22.69 -6.77
N PHE A 627 16.38 -23.55 -7.00
CA PHE A 627 16.43 -24.61 -8.02
C PHE A 627 16.54 -24.05 -9.45
N LEU A 628 15.88 -22.93 -9.74
CA LEU A 628 16.02 -22.23 -11.02
C LEU A 628 17.42 -21.63 -11.19
N MET A 629 18.06 -21.13 -10.11
CA MET A 629 19.46 -20.65 -10.16
C MET A 629 20.46 -21.80 -10.33
N ASP A 630 20.28 -22.91 -9.59
CA ASP A 630 21.08 -24.15 -9.72
C ASP A 630 21.06 -24.67 -11.18
N ALA A 631 19.88 -24.71 -11.80
CA ALA A 631 19.68 -25.15 -13.18
C ALA A 631 20.33 -24.22 -14.23
N MET A 632 20.61 -22.97 -13.87
CA MET A 632 21.24 -21.95 -14.72
C MET A 632 22.75 -21.76 -14.46
N ASP A 633 23.34 -22.54 -13.55
CA ASP A 633 24.75 -22.40 -13.09
C ASP A 633 25.04 -21.05 -12.39
N LEU A 634 24.05 -20.55 -11.64
CA LEU A 634 24.07 -19.26 -10.96
C LEU A 634 24.13 -19.43 -9.43
N PRO A 635 24.82 -18.54 -8.70
CA PRO A 635 24.73 -18.53 -7.25
C PRO A 635 23.32 -18.11 -6.81
N PHE A 636 22.92 -18.52 -5.61
CA PHE A 636 21.69 -18.00 -4.99
C PHE A 636 21.76 -16.48 -4.86
N LEU A 637 20.59 -15.85 -5.02
CA LEU A 637 20.49 -14.40 -5.09
C LEU A 637 20.63 -13.78 -3.69
N ASN A 638 21.55 -12.84 -3.56
CA ASN A 638 21.71 -12.04 -2.35
C ASN A 638 20.51 -11.08 -2.23
N PRO A 639 19.83 -10.99 -1.06
CA PRO A 639 18.82 -9.96 -0.82
C PRO A 639 19.42 -8.56 -0.98
N TYR A 640 18.64 -7.63 -1.53
CA TYR A 640 19.09 -6.27 -1.88
C TYR A 640 19.74 -5.51 -0.70
N LEU A 641 19.20 -5.68 0.49
CA LEU A 641 19.61 -4.95 1.69
C LEU A 641 20.68 -5.69 2.51
N ASP A 642 21.11 -6.90 2.10
CA ASP A 642 22.13 -7.69 2.77
C ASP A 642 23.50 -7.00 2.69
N SER A 643 24.05 -6.67 3.86
CA SER A 643 25.11 -5.66 4.01
C SER A 643 26.29 -6.12 4.88
N ILE A 644 26.29 -7.38 5.35
CA ILE A 644 27.34 -7.93 6.22
C ILE A 644 27.99 -9.15 5.55
N ALA A 645 29.33 -9.10 5.41
CA ALA A 645 30.13 -9.91 4.49
C ALA A 645 29.77 -9.69 3.00
N ALA A 646 30.75 -9.75 2.10
CA ALA A 646 30.62 -9.19 0.75
C ALA A 646 29.66 -9.99 -0.17
N PRO A 647 28.43 -9.50 -0.46
CA PRO A 647 27.53 -10.17 -1.39
C PRO A 647 27.92 -9.76 -2.82
N SER A 648 28.06 -10.72 -3.73
CA SER A 648 28.34 -10.41 -5.14
C SER A 648 27.03 -10.25 -5.92
N PHE A 649 26.49 -9.03 -5.89
CA PHE A 649 25.35 -8.62 -6.72
C PHE A 649 25.64 -8.65 -8.23
N ARG A 650 26.91 -8.83 -8.63
CA ARG A 650 27.39 -9.07 -10.01
C ARG A 650 26.64 -10.16 -10.76
N ARG A 651 26.04 -11.12 -10.05
CA ARG A 651 25.26 -12.24 -10.62
C ARG A 651 23.76 -12.20 -10.29
N GLY A 652 23.27 -11.10 -9.69
CA GLY A 652 21.87 -10.91 -9.37
C GLY A 652 21.66 -10.34 -7.96
N CYS A 653 20.48 -9.75 -7.77
CA CYS A 653 20.07 -9.04 -6.56
C CYS A 653 18.57 -9.29 -6.36
N ASN A 654 18.15 -9.64 -5.14
CA ASN A 654 16.77 -10.02 -4.83
C ASN A 654 16.10 -8.97 -3.92
N PHE A 655 15.14 -8.22 -4.44
CA PHE A 655 14.39 -7.19 -3.70
C PHE A 655 13.24 -7.79 -2.85
N ALA A 656 13.44 -9.01 -2.33
CA ALA A 656 12.40 -9.78 -1.65
C ALA A 656 11.96 -9.21 -0.31
N ALA A 657 10.64 -9.29 -0.14
CA ALA A 657 9.90 -9.03 1.07
C ALA A 657 8.66 -9.93 1.07
N ALA A 658 8.59 -10.91 1.97
CA ALA A 658 7.40 -11.76 2.16
C ALA A 658 6.19 -10.94 2.63
N GLY A 659 4.98 -11.37 2.29
CA GLY A 659 3.74 -10.64 2.61
C GLY A 659 3.50 -9.37 1.78
N SER A 660 4.29 -9.15 0.73
CA SER A 660 4.19 -7.95 -0.13
C SER A 660 3.07 -8.06 -1.15
N THR A 661 2.25 -7.01 -1.21
CA THR A 661 1.19 -6.81 -2.21
C THR A 661 1.73 -6.12 -3.47
N ILE A 662 1.01 -6.26 -4.58
CA ILE A 662 1.21 -5.39 -5.75
C ILE A 662 0.68 -3.99 -5.43
N LEU A 663 -0.54 -3.91 -4.88
CA LEU A 663 -1.14 -2.66 -4.42
C LEU A 663 -0.27 -1.98 -3.34
N PRO A 664 -0.27 -0.63 -3.27
CA PRO A 664 0.40 0.13 -2.21
C PRO A 664 0.05 -0.37 -0.81
N ALA A 665 1.07 -0.45 0.06
CA ALA A 665 0.90 -0.90 1.43
C ALA A 665 0.02 0.06 2.25
N THR A 666 -0.82 -0.52 3.10
CA THR A 666 -1.77 0.18 4.00
C THR A 666 -1.40 -0.07 5.46
N ALA A 667 -2.08 0.59 6.40
CA ALA A 667 -1.90 0.34 7.83
C ALA A 667 -2.28 -1.10 8.29
N SER A 668 -2.92 -1.89 7.44
CA SER A 668 -3.20 -3.32 7.66
C SER A 668 -2.37 -4.26 6.79
N SER A 669 -1.41 -3.75 6.00
CA SER A 669 -0.53 -4.57 5.16
C SER A 669 0.63 -5.15 5.98
N VAL A 670 0.89 -6.45 5.84
CA VAL A 670 1.97 -7.16 6.54
C VAL A 670 3.35 -6.63 6.16
N SER A 671 3.55 -6.38 4.87
CA SER A 671 4.78 -5.81 4.33
C SER A 671 4.57 -4.36 3.90
N PRO A 672 5.44 -3.42 4.29
CA PRO A 672 5.48 -2.08 3.72
C PRO A 672 6.10 -2.04 2.32
N PHE A 673 6.70 -3.13 1.85
CA PHE A 673 7.46 -3.21 0.60
C PHE A 673 6.60 -3.70 -0.57
N SER A 674 5.52 -2.98 -0.90
CA SER A 674 4.69 -3.29 -2.07
C SER A 674 5.50 -3.26 -3.39
N PHE A 675 4.93 -3.77 -4.47
CA PHE A 675 5.63 -3.89 -5.76
C PHE A 675 6.28 -2.57 -6.23
N GLY A 676 5.57 -1.44 -6.13
CA GLY A 676 6.13 -0.11 -6.43
C GLY A 676 7.36 0.27 -5.59
N ILE A 677 7.42 -0.16 -4.32
CA ILE A 677 8.60 0.02 -3.46
C ILE A 677 9.76 -0.88 -3.92
N GLN A 678 9.49 -2.13 -4.31
CA GLN A 678 10.52 -3.04 -4.85
C GLN A 678 11.10 -2.52 -6.18
N VAL A 679 10.26 -1.95 -7.05
CA VAL A 679 10.69 -1.26 -8.27
C VAL A 679 11.55 -0.02 -7.95
N ALA A 680 11.15 0.81 -6.98
CA ALA A 680 11.94 1.95 -6.53
C ALA A 680 13.29 1.55 -5.89
N GLN A 681 13.33 0.43 -5.16
CA GLN A 681 14.56 -0.16 -4.65
C GLN A 681 15.49 -0.62 -5.79
N PHE A 682 14.96 -1.24 -6.84
CA PHE A 682 15.73 -1.58 -8.04
C PHE A 682 16.29 -0.34 -8.75
N PHE A 683 15.51 0.75 -8.88
CA PHE A 683 16.01 2.01 -9.46
C PHE A 683 17.16 2.59 -8.64
N ARG A 684 17.01 2.60 -7.31
CA ARG A 684 18.07 3.03 -6.37
C ARG A 684 19.32 2.15 -6.47
N PHE A 685 19.16 0.83 -6.62
CA PHE A 685 20.25 -0.11 -6.86
C PHE A 685 20.97 0.17 -8.18
N LYS A 686 20.23 0.24 -9.30
CA LYS A 686 20.78 0.52 -10.64
C LYS A 686 21.56 1.83 -10.65
N ALA A 687 20.94 2.93 -10.23
CA ALA A 687 21.58 4.24 -10.19
C ALA A 687 22.83 4.24 -9.30
N LYS A 688 22.84 3.47 -8.21
CA LYS A 688 24.03 3.37 -7.34
C LYS A 688 25.14 2.50 -7.94
N VAL A 689 24.81 1.46 -8.69
CA VAL A 689 25.78 0.67 -9.48
C VAL A 689 26.43 1.55 -10.55
N GLU A 690 25.63 2.30 -11.32
CA GLU A 690 26.12 3.21 -12.36
C GLU A 690 27.02 4.33 -11.77
N ASP A 691 26.64 4.91 -10.63
CA ASP A 691 27.46 5.88 -9.87
C ASP A 691 28.82 5.32 -9.44
N ILE A 692 28.89 4.04 -9.04
CA ILE A 692 30.13 3.39 -8.62
C ILE A 692 31.00 3.07 -9.85
N LEU A 693 30.43 2.48 -10.91
CA LEU A 693 31.14 2.13 -12.14
C LEU A 693 31.76 3.36 -12.82
N ALA A 694 31.06 4.50 -12.81
CA ALA A 694 31.56 5.77 -13.35
C ALA A 694 32.76 6.33 -12.56
N LYS A 695 32.88 6.00 -11.27
CA LYS A 695 33.93 6.52 -10.38
C LYS A 695 35.12 5.58 -10.22
N THR A 696 34.93 4.25 -10.24
CA THR A 696 36.02 3.30 -10.01
C THR A 696 35.71 1.87 -10.45
N ARG A 697 36.74 1.18 -10.98
CA ARG A 697 36.69 -0.25 -11.29
C ARG A 697 37.00 -1.19 -10.10
N LYS A 698 37.12 -0.63 -8.89
CA LYS A 698 37.43 -1.39 -7.66
C LYS A 698 36.34 -2.43 -7.31
N TYR A 699 35.11 -2.24 -7.80
CA TYR A 699 33.93 -3.01 -7.42
C TYR A 699 33.39 -3.95 -8.50
N ASP A 700 34.02 -4.03 -9.69
CA ASP A 700 33.60 -4.84 -10.86
C ASP A 700 33.41 -6.34 -10.59
N LYS A 701 33.97 -6.85 -9.48
CA LYS A 701 33.81 -8.23 -8.97
C LYS A 701 32.60 -8.42 -8.02
N TYR A 702 31.93 -7.34 -7.63
CA TYR A 702 30.81 -7.32 -6.68
C TYR A 702 29.52 -6.74 -7.26
N ILE A 703 29.58 -5.82 -8.22
CA ILE A 703 28.40 -5.20 -8.86
C ILE A 703 28.26 -5.62 -10.34
N PRO A 704 27.04 -5.61 -10.92
CA PRO A 704 26.85 -5.93 -12.34
C PRO A 704 27.37 -4.79 -13.23
N ALA A 705 27.69 -5.11 -14.49
CA ALA A 705 28.06 -4.09 -15.49
C ALA A 705 26.81 -3.37 -16.03
N GLN A 706 26.96 -2.15 -16.56
CA GLN A 706 25.83 -1.33 -17.01
C GLN A 706 24.98 -2.01 -18.10
N ASP A 707 25.60 -2.77 -19.00
CA ASP A 707 24.91 -3.50 -20.06
C ASP A 707 24.13 -4.73 -19.55
N TYR A 708 24.32 -5.14 -18.28
CA TYR A 708 23.59 -6.27 -17.69
C TYR A 708 22.14 -5.90 -17.39
N PHE A 709 21.81 -4.62 -17.12
CA PHE A 709 20.43 -4.21 -16.85
C PHE A 709 19.49 -4.46 -18.05
N GLN A 710 20.00 -4.34 -19.29
CA GLN A 710 19.28 -4.70 -20.51
C GLN A 710 19.28 -6.21 -20.80
N LYS A 711 20.23 -6.96 -20.25
CA LYS A 711 20.42 -8.40 -20.50
C LYS A 711 19.84 -9.28 -19.40
N ALA A 712 19.40 -8.71 -18.28
CA ALA A 712 18.81 -9.39 -17.15
C ALA A 712 17.41 -9.97 -17.45
N LEU A 713 17.01 -10.94 -16.62
CA LEU A 713 15.74 -11.68 -16.70
C LEU A 713 14.88 -11.40 -15.46
N TYR A 714 14.08 -10.36 -15.55
CA TYR A 714 13.21 -9.87 -14.49
C TYR A 714 12.08 -10.88 -14.27
N MET A 715 12.27 -11.82 -13.34
CA MET A 715 11.22 -12.72 -12.86
C MET A 715 10.30 -11.98 -11.87
N PHE A 716 9.04 -12.41 -11.78
CA PHE A 716 8.05 -11.93 -10.81
C PHE A 716 7.14 -13.09 -10.37
N ASP A 717 6.75 -13.15 -9.09
CA ASP A 717 5.85 -14.18 -8.53
C ASP A 717 4.97 -13.57 -7.41
N ILE A 718 4.09 -12.63 -7.80
CA ILE A 718 3.42 -11.68 -6.91
C ILE A 718 1.93 -11.49 -7.29
N GLY A 719 1.10 -11.00 -6.35
CA GLY A 719 -0.35 -10.84 -6.50
C GLY A 719 -1.17 -11.81 -5.64
N GLN A 720 -0.56 -12.92 -5.19
CA GLN A 720 -1.21 -13.88 -4.28
C GLN A 720 -1.63 -13.24 -2.95
N ASN A 721 -0.81 -12.32 -2.43
CA ASN A 721 -1.04 -11.61 -1.17
C ASN A 721 -2.21 -10.62 -1.25
N ASP A 722 -2.36 -9.94 -2.39
CA ASP A 722 -3.46 -9.02 -2.68
C ASP A 722 -4.83 -9.72 -2.67
N LEU A 723 -4.86 -11.01 -3.07
CA LEU A 723 -6.05 -11.86 -2.94
C LEU A 723 -6.21 -12.38 -1.50
N ALA A 724 -5.15 -12.93 -0.91
CA ALA A 724 -5.19 -13.61 0.39
C ALA A 724 -5.67 -12.70 1.52
N GLY A 725 -5.01 -11.56 1.74
CA GLY A 725 -5.39 -10.62 2.80
C GLY A 725 -6.77 -9.98 2.56
N ALA A 726 -7.22 -9.92 1.30
CA ALA A 726 -8.54 -9.40 0.98
C ALA A 726 -9.68 -10.33 1.42
N PHE A 727 -9.49 -11.67 1.42
CA PHE A 727 -10.51 -12.61 1.93
C PHE A 727 -10.82 -12.47 3.43
N TYR A 728 -9.95 -11.82 4.21
CA TYR A 728 -10.21 -11.52 5.63
C TYR A 728 -11.13 -10.31 5.84
N SER A 729 -11.40 -9.50 4.79
CA SER A 729 -12.11 -8.21 4.92
C SER A 729 -13.14 -7.90 3.82
N LYS A 730 -13.19 -8.68 2.73
CA LYS A 730 -14.03 -8.43 1.55
C LYS A 730 -14.80 -9.68 1.11
N THR A 731 -15.91 -9.48 0.42
CA THR A 731 -16.63 -10.57 -0.28
C THR A 731 -15.87 -11.03 -1.52
N LEU A 732 -16.21 -12.20 -2.06
CA LEU A 732 -15.62 -12.69 -3.31
C LEU A 732 -15.79 -11.67 -4.44
N ASP A 733 -16.99 -11.12 -4.65
CA ASP A 733 -17.24 -10.15 -5.72
C ASP A 733 -16.41 -8.86 -5.58
N GLN A 734 -16.22 -8.37 -4.35
CA GLN A 734 -15.34 -7.23 -4.06
C GLN A 734 -13.85 -7.54 -4.35
N ILE A 735 -13.43 -8.79 -4.20
CA ILE A 735 -12.08 -9.26 -4.54
C ILE A 735 -11.94 -9.37 -6.06
N LEU A 736 -12.89 -10.01 -6.75
CA LEU A 736 -12.93 -10.12 -8.21
C LEU A 736 -12.94 -8.74 -8.89
N ALA A 737 -13.68 -7.78 -8.33
CA ALA A 737 -13.72 -6.39 -8.79
C ALA A 737 -12.40 -5.61 -8.54
N SER A 738 -11.54 -6.07 -7.63
CA SER A 738 -10.24 -5.43 -7.34
C SER A 738 -9.08 -5.94 -8.21
N ILE A 739 -9.20 -7.12 -8.81
CA ILE A 739 -8.19 -7.73 -9.70
C ILE A 739 -7.71 -6.79 -10.82
N PRO A 740 -8.59 -6.05 -11.53
CA PRO A 740 -8.13 -5.08 -12.54
C PRO A 740 -7.25 -3.95 -11.99
N THR A 741 -7.46 -3.53 -10.74
CA THR A 741 -6.62 -2.50 -10.10
C THR A 741 -5.28 -3.07 -9.64
N ILE A 742 -5.28 -4.31 -9.11
CA ILE A 742 -4.06 -5.08 -8.80
C ILE A 742 -3.17 -5.19 -10.04
N LEU A 743 -3.75 -5.50 -11.20
CA LEU A 743 -3.01 -5.65 -12.46
C LEU A 743 -2.61 -4.32 -13.11
N LEU A 744 -3.30 -3.21 -12.81
CA LEU A 744 -2.88 -1.88 -13.27
C LEU A 744 -1.59 -1.42 -12.59
N GLU A 745 -1.51 -1.55 -11.26
CA GLU A 745 -0.29 -1.24 -10.49
C GLU A 745 0.87 -2.17 -10.90
N PHE A 746 0.57 -3.42 -11.29
CA PHE A 746 1.56 -4.31 -11.89
C PHE A 746 2.03 -3.81 -13.25
N GLU A 747 1.11 -3.41 -14.14
CA GLU A 747 1.41 -2.87 -15.46
C GLU A 747 2.33 -1.64 -15.37
N HIS A 748 1.97 -0.64 -14.57
CA HIS A 748 2.78 0.57 -14.39
C HIS A 748 4.18 0.26 -13.86
N GLY A 749 4.33 -0.74 -12.97
CA GLY A 749 5.64 -1.15 -12.47
C GLY A 749 6.50 -1.87 -13.51
N ILE A 750 5.93 -2.73 -14.37
CA ILE A 750 6.69 -3.38 -15.45
C ILE A 750 7.01 -2.43 -16.61
N GLU A 751 6.14 -1.45 -16.90
CA GLU A 751 6.44 -0.35 -17.82
C GLU A 751 7.60 0.51 -17.28
N SER A 752 7.55 0.90 -16.01
CA SER A 752 8.63 1.68 -15.37
C SER A 752 9.97 0.92 -15.35
N LEU A 753 9.95 -0.42 -15.22
CA LEU A 753 11.15 -1.26 -15.35
C LEU A 753 11.67 -1.29 -16.80
N TYR A 754 10.78 -1.37 -17.80
CA TYR A 754 11.14 -1.31 -19.22
C TYR A 754 11.78 0.03 -19.59
N ASP A 755 11.27 1.15 -19.09
CA ASP A 755 11.87 2.48 -19.28
C ASP A 755 13.26 2.57 -18.62
N GLN A 756 13.47 1.87 -17.51
CA GLN A 756 14.79 1.70 -16.91
C GLN A 756 15.67 0.64 -17.59
N GLY A 757 15.25 0.14 -18.76
CA GLY A 757 16.03 -0.70 -19.65
C GLY A 757 15.79 -2.20 -19.50
N ALA A 758 14.82 -2.65 -18.69
CA ALA A 758 14.47 -4.07 -18.60
C ALA A 758 13.94 -4.57 -19.96
N ARG A 759 14.34 -5.79 -20.37
CA ARG A 759 13.94 -6.37 -21.68
C ARG A 759 13.54 -7.84 -21.66
N ASN A 760 13.81 -8.60 -20.60
CA ASN A 760 13.35 -9.99 -20.49
C ASN A 760 12.53 -10.12 -19.21
N PHE A 761 11.25 -10.43 -19.33
CA PHE A 761 10.29 -10.49 -18.22
C PHE A 761 9.76 -11.93 -18.08
N TRP A 762 9.81 -12.50 -16.88
CA TRP A 762 9.44 -13.89 -16.61
C TRP A 762 8.39 -13.96 -15.49
N ILE A 763 7.13 -13.77 -15.86
CA ILE A 763 6.04 -13.47 -14.94
C ILE A 763 5.32 -14.76 -14.57
N HIS A 764 5.48 -15.23 -13.34
CA HIS A 764 4.69 -16.33 -12.78
C HIS A 764 3.28 -15.83 -12.42
N ASN A 765 2.30 -16.72 -12.54
CA ASN A 765 0.94 -16.48 -12.07
C ASN A 765 0.75 -16.98 -10.62
N THR A 766 -0.35 -16.58 -9.96
CA THR A 766 -0.63 -16.94 -8.56
C THR A 766 -0.97 -18.43 -8.40
N GLY A 767 -0.56 -19.07 -7.31
CA GLY A 767 -0.85 -20.48 -7.04
C GLY A 767 -2.33 -20.79 -6.71
N PRO A 768 -2.68 -22.05 -6.47
CA PRO A 768 -4.02 -22.45 -6.05
C PRO A 768 -4.29 -22.08 -4.58
N LEU A 769 -4.51 -20.79 -4.34
CA LEU A 769 -4.63 -20.18 -3.00
C LEU A 769 -5.63 -20.89 -2.07
N GLY A 770 -6.71 -21.45 -2.64
CA GLY A 770 -7.73 -22.20 -1.88
C GLY A 770 -7.25 -23.53 -1.29
N CYS A 771 -6.13 -24.07 -1.77
CA CYS A 771 -5.55 -25.32 -1.27
C CYS A 771 -4.52 -25.12 -0.14
N LEU A 772 -4.20 -23.88 0.25
CA LEU A 772 -3.27 -23.64 1.36
C LEU A 772 -3.93 -24.04 2.70
N PRO A 773 -3.28 -24.81 3.57
CA PRO A 773 -3.88 -25.28 4.83
C PRO A 773 -4.38 -24.12 5.72
N GLN A 774 -3.73 -22.94 5.68
CA GLN A 774 -4.22 -21.73 6.33
C GLN A 774 -5.64 -21.35 5.86
N ASN A 775 -5.87 -21.33 4.55
CA ASN A 775 -7.12 -20.89 3.96
C ASN A 775 -8.23 -21.94 4.13
N ILE A 776 -7.89 -23.23 4.05
CA ILE A 776 -8.85 -24.30 4.36
C ILE A 776 -9.24 -24.24 5.84
N ALA A 777 -8.28 -24.06 6.77
CA ALA A 777 -8.57 -23.93 8.19
C ALA A 777 -9.43 -22.70 8.54
N LYS A 778 -9.30 -21.60 7.78
CA LYS A 778 -9.99 -20.33 8.05
C LYS A 778 -11.34 -20.19 7.33
N PHE A 779 -11.45 -20.66 6.10
CA PHE A 779 -12.61 -20.43 5.22
C PHE A 779 -13.28 -21.74 4.73
N GLY A 780 -12.62 -22.89 4.88
CA GLY A 780 -13.07 -24.22 4.50
C GLY A 780 -13.83 -24.99 5.58
N THR A 781 -14.25 -24.34 6.67
CA THR A 781 -15.01 -24.98 7.78
C THR A 781 -16.41 -25.45 7.40
N ASP A 782 -16.86 -25.11 6.19
CA ASP A 782 -18.14 -25.48 5.60
C ASP A 782 -17.85 -26.34 4.36
N PRO A 783 -18.14 -27.65 4.37
CA PRO A 783 -17.85 -28.56 3.26
C PRO A 783 -18.49 -28.15 1.93
N SER A 784 -19.57 -27.36 1.93
CA SER A 784 -20.19 -26.86 0.68
C SER A 784 -19.37 -25.79 -0.05
N LYS A 785 -18.30 -25.28 0.59
CA LYS A 785 -17.35 -24.30 0.03
C LYS A 785 -16.04 -24.91 -0.44
N LEU A 786 -15.91 -26.24 -0.34
CA LEU A 786 -14.75 -27.01 -0.79
C LEU A 786 -15.04 -27.67 -2.14
N ASP A 787 -14.01 -27.82 -2.96
CA ASP A 787 -14.06 -28.64 -4.17
C ASP A 787 -13.75 -30.12 -3.89
N GLU A 788 -13.74 -30.96 -4.93
CA GLU A 788 -13.46 -32.40 -4.86
C GLU A 788 -12.07 -32.74 -4.30
N LEU A 789 -11.14 -31.78 -4.27
CA LEU A 789 -9.79 -31.94 -3.69
C LEU A 789 -9.74 -31.46 -2.23
N GLY A 790 -10.79 -30.81 -1.72
CA GLY A 790 -10.81 -30.20 -0.38
C GLY A 790 -10.30 -28.76 -0.34
N CYS A 791 -10.18 -28.08 -1.50
CA CYS A 791 -9.70 -26.71 -1.59
C CYS A 791 -10.86 -25.69 -1.61
N VAL A 792 -10.64 -24.50 -1.02
CA VAL A 792 -11.67 -23.44 -0.91
C VAL A 792 -11.98 -22.82 -2.28
N SER A 793 -13.16 -23.10 -2.82
CA SER A 793 -13.51 -22.80 -4.22
C SER A 793 -13.49 -21.31 -4.56
N SER A 794 -13.84 -20.43 -3.60
CA SER A 794 -13.83 -18.97 -3.80
C SER A 794 -12.42 -18.42 -4.04
N HIS A 795 -11.43 -18.93 -3.31
CA HIS A 795 -10.03 -18.53 -3.45
C HIS A 795 -9.45 -19.08 -4.76
N TYR A 796 -9.87 -20.29 -5.15
CA TYR A 796 -9.52 -20.90 -6.44
C TYR A 796 -10.09 -20.08 -7.62
N GLN A 797 -11.34 -19.61 -7.52
CA GLN A 797 -11.97 -18.73 -8.51
C GLN A 797 -11.26 -17.38 -8.65
N ALA A 798 -10.93 -16.71 -7.53
CA ALA A 798 -10.19 -15.45 -7.55
C ALA A 798 -8.79 -15.60 -8.17
N SER A 799 -8.07 -16.67 -7.79
CA SER A 799 -6.75 -16.98 -8.37
C SER A 799 -6.84 -17.20 -9.88
N ARG A 800 -7.84 -17.96 -10.36
CA ARG A 800 -8.05 -18.18 -11.80
C ARG A 800 -8.39 -16.90 -12.56
N LEU A 801 -9.17 -15.97 -11.99
CA LEU A 801 -9.49 -14.70 -12.66
C LEU A 801 -8.27 -13.78 -12.74
N LEU A 802 -7.47 -13.69 -11.65
CA LEU A 802 -6.22 -12.94 -11.65
C LEU A 802 -5.26 -13.48 -12.70
N ASN A 803 -5.06 -14.80 -12.74
CA ASN A 803 -4.16 -15.46 -13.67
C ASN A 803 -4.60 -15.31 -15.14
N LEU A 804 -5.91 -15.36 -15.42
CA LEU A 804 -6.46 -15.13 -16.76
C LEU A 804 -6.17 -13.70 -17.24
N GLN A 805 -6.41 -12.70 -16.40
CA GLN A 805 -6.16 -11.30 -16.74
C GLN A 805 -4.66 -10.97 -16.79
N LEU A 806 -3.84 -11.55 -15.91
CA LEU A 806 -2.38 -11.43 -15.94
C LEU A 806 -1.79 -11.97 -17.24
N ARG A 807 -2.26 -13.12 -17.73
CA ARG A 807 -1.85 -13.66 -19.04
C ARG A 807 -2.25 -12.74 -20.20
N ALA A 808 -3.42 -12.09 -20.12
CA ALA A 808 -3.84 -11.10 -21.11
C ALA A 808 -2.96 -9.84 -21.07
N LEU A 809 -2.61 -9.36 -19.88
CA LEU A 809 -1.66 -8.26 -19.65
C LEU A 809 -0.26 -8.58 -20.24
N CYS A 810 0.29 -9.77 -19.98
CA CYS A 810 1.56 -10.19 -20.56
C CYS A 810 1.56 -10.13 -22.10
N LYS A 811 0.44 -10.51 -22.74
CA LYS A 811 0.28 -10.43 -24.21
C LYS A 811 0.07 -9.01 -24.73
N LYS A 812 -0.65 -8.18 -23.98
CA LYS A 812 -0.79 -6.74 -24.27
C LYS A 812 0.60 -6.07 -24.27
N PHE A 813 1.38 -6.28 -23.22
CA PHE A 813 2.73 -5.75 -23.07
C PHE A 813 3.67 -6.23 -24.18
N GLN A 814 3.66 -7.53 -24.51
CA GLN A 814 4.45 -8.10 -25.61
C GLN A 814 4.07 -7.52 -26.99
N GLY A 815 2.82 -7.09 -27.18
CA GLY A 815 2.37 -6.38 -28.39
C GLY A 815 2.72 -4.89 -28.41
N GLN A 816 2.85 -4.24 -27.26
CA GLN A 816 3.25 -2.83 -27.13
C GLN A 816 4.77 -2.63 -27.24
N TYR A 817 5.55 -3.55 -26.67
CA TYR A 817 7.00 -3.42 -26.50
C TYR A 817 7.73 -4.56 -27.25
N PRO A 818 7.86 -4.48 -28.60
CA PRO A 818 8.34 -5.59 -29.43
C PRO A 818 9.84 -5.91 -29.28
N ASP A 819 10.61 -5.06 -28.59
CA ASP A 819 11.98 -5.34 -28.16
C ASP A 819 12.07 -6.00 -26.77
N ALA A 820 10.94 -6.14 -26.06
CA ALA A 820 10.84 -6.87 -24.80
C ALA A 820 10.37 -8.32 -25.03
N ASN A 821 11.13 -9.28 -24.52
CA ASN A 821 10.71 -10.67 -24.41
C ASN A 821 9.93 -10.89 -23.11
N VAL A 822 8.61 -11.05 -23.21
CA VAL A 822 7.75 -11.46 -22.08
C VAL A 822 7.52 -12.97 -22.13
N THR A 823 7.55 -13.62 -20.98
CA THR A 823 7.22 -15.04 -20.82
C THR A 823 6.35 -15.21 -19.58
N HIS A 824 5.07 -15.54 -19.76
CA HIS A 824 4.15 -15.86 -18.68
C HIS A 824 4.29 -17.34 -18.28
N VAL A 825 4.38 -17.66 -16.99
CA VAL A 825 4.47 -19.03 -16.46
C VAL A 825 3.21 -19.40 -15.68
N ASP A 826 2.60 -20.52 -16.05
CA ASP A 826 1.42 -21.07 -15.40
C ASP A 826 1.78 -21.98 -14.21
N ILE A 827 2.27 -21.35 -13.13
CA ILE A 827 2.59 -22.05 -11.87
C ILE A 827 1.34 -22.60 -11.19
N PHE A 828 0.17 -21.98 -11.41
CA PHE A 828 -1.13 -22.46 -10.95
C PHE A 828 -1.39 -23.90 -11.40
N THR A 829 -1.32 -24.18 -12.70
CA THR A 829 -1.55 -25.53 -13.22
C THR A 829 -0.50 -26.53 -12.71
N ILE A 830 0.76 -26.10 -12.49
CA ILE A 830 1.80 -26.95 -11.90
C ILE A 830 1.47 -27.28 -10.43
N LYS A 831 1.24 -26.26 -9.59
CA LYS A 831 0.93 -26.40 -8.16
C LYS A 831 -0.39 -27.19 -7.96
N SER A 832 -1.43 -26.95 -8.77
CA SER A 832 -2.68 -27.71 -8.74
C SER A 832 -2.51 -29.17 -9.16
N ASN A 833 -1.72 -29.45 -10.20
CA ASN A 833 -1.45 -30.83 -10.63
C ASN A 833 -0.64 -31.61 -9.58
N LEU A 834 0.30 -30.95 -8.90
CA LEU A 834 1.02 -31.54 -7.76
C LEU A 834 0.04 -31.94 -6.64
N ILE A 835 -0.87 -31.06 -6.25
CA ILE A 835 -1.87 -31.34 -5.20
C ILE A 835 -2.83 -32.47 -5.63
N ALA A 836 -3.35 -32.43 -6.86
CA ALA A 836 -4.31 -33.41 -7.36
C ALA A 836 -3.72 -34.82 -7.58
N ASN A 837 -2.43 -34.92 -7.90
CA ASN A 837 -1.74 -36.18 -8.20
C ASN A 837 -0.55 -36.46 -7.26
N TYR A 838 -0.59 -35.93 -6.03
CA TYR A 838 0.51 -35.92 -5.06
C TYR A 838 1.21 -37.28 -4.88
N SER A 839 0.43 -38.36 -4.75
CA SER A 839 0.92 -39.74 -4.58
C SER A 839 1.66 -40.30 -5.80
N ARG A 840 1.38 -39.79 -7.01
CA ARG A 840 2.14 -40.11 -8.23
C ARG A 840 3.54 -39.50 -8.21
N TYR A 841 3.74 -38.46 -7.41
CA TYR A 841 4.99 -37.71 -7.33
C TYR A 841 5.79 -37.99 -6.04
N GLY A 842 5.36 -38.96 -5.23
CA GLY A 842 6.07 -39.43 -4.03
C GLY A 842 5.63 -38.79 -2.71
N PHE A 843 4.65 -37.89 -2.74
CA PHE A 843 4.10 -37.26 -1.54
C PHE A 843 2.96 -38.11 -0.95
N GLU A 844 2.76 -38.04 0.36
CA GLU A 844 1.61 -38.64 1.06
C GLU A 844 0.58 -37.60 1.54
N GLN A 845 1.00 -36.34 1.75
CA GLN A 845 0.19 -35.30 2.39
C GLN A 845 0.07 -34.04 1.51
N PRO A 846 -1.05 -33.87 0.76
CA PRO A 846 -1.23 -32.74 -0.15
C PRO A 846 -1.69 -31.44 0.54
N LEU A 847 -2.46 -31.55 1.64
CA LEU A 847 -3.14 -30.44 2.31
C LEU A 847 -2.83 -30.34 3.82
N MET A 848 -1.89 -31.14 4.33
CA MET A 848 -1.42 -31.06 5.71
C MET A 848 -0.10 -30.27 5.73
N ALA A 849 0.07 -29.37 6.70
CA ALA A 849 1.34 -28.69 6.93
C ALA A 849 2.32 -29.64 7.66
N CYS A 850 3.53 -29.81 7.12
CA CYS A 850 4.60 -30.56 7.80
C CYS A 850 4.98 -29.92 9.15
N CYS A 851 5.17 -28.61 9.18
CA CYS A 851 5.54 -27.83 10.36
C CYS A 851 4.34 -27.06 10.92
N GLY A 852 3.76 -27.55 12.01
CA GLY A 852 2.54 -26.94 12.54
C GLY A 852 2.03 -27.53 13.84
N TYR A 853 0.75 -27.28 14.12
CA TYR A 853 0.06 -27.68 15.33
C TYR A 853 -1.43 -27.92 15.05
N GLY A 854 -2.04 -28.85 15.80
CA GLY A 854 -3.45 -29.24 15.66
C GLY A 854 -3.66 -30.65 15.10
N GLY A 855 -2.69 -31.19 14.35
CA GLY A 855 -2.78 -32.53 13.75
C GLY A 855 -3.70 -32.62 12.53
N PRO A 856 -3.96 -33.84 12.02
CA PRO A 856 -4.75 -34.05 10.80
C PRO A 856 -6.17 -33.45 10.88
N PRO A 857 -6.75 -32.99 9.75
CA PRO A 857 -6.23 -33.14 8.38
C PRO A 857 -5.26 -32.04 7.92
N LEU A 858 -5.18 -30.89 8.61
CA LEU A 858 -4.42 -29.71 8.12
C LEU A 858 -3.12 -29.41 8.88
N ASN A 859 -3.02 -29.84 10.15
CA ASN A 859 -1.93 -29.53 11.07
C ASN A 859 -1.62 -28.02 11.22
N TYR A 860 -2.63 -27.17 11.09
CA TYR A 860 -2.47 -25.72 11.10
C TYR A 860 -3.31 -25.04 12.20
N ASP A 861 -2.69 -24.13 12.94
CA ASP A 861 -3.35 -23.25 13.92
C ASP A 861 -2.76 -21.84 13.83
N SER A 862 -3.56 -20.89 13.33
CA SER A 862 -3.20 -19.47 13.17
C SER A 862 -2.66 -18.76 14.42
N ARG A 863 -2.77 -19.37 15.61
CA ARG A 863 -2.27 -18.83 16.87
C ARG A 863 -0.76 -19.09 17.07
N ILE A 864 -0.17 -20.06 16.37
CA ILE A 864 1.21 -20.52 16.58
C ILE A 864 1.92 -20.84 15.25
N SER A 865 2.97 -20.08 14.92
CA SER A 865 3.75 -20.26 13.68
C SER A 865 4.76 -21.40 13.82
N CYS A 866 5.17 -22.01 12.69
CA CYS A 866 6.21 -23.05 12.64
C CYS A 866 7.45 -22.67 13.49
N GLY A 867 7.93 -23.61 14.31
CA GLY A 867 9.07 -23.43 15.23
C GLY A 867 8.72 -22.77 16.57
N GLN A 868 7.66 -21.96 16.64
CA GLN A 868 7.30 -21.26 17.88
C GLN A 868 6.79 -22.20 18.97
N THR A 869 7.07 -21.83 20.22
CA THR A 869 6.43 -22.41 21.41
C THR A 869 5.53 -21.35 22.07
N LYS A 870 4.27 -21.70 22.37
CA LYS A 870 3.30 -20.82 23.03
C LYS A 870 2.45 -21.59 24.03
N VAL A 871 1.90 -20.89 25.02
CA VAL A 871 0.88 -21.46 25.91
C VAL A 871 -0.48 -21.33 25.23
N LEU A 872 -1.05 -22.45 24.76
CA LEU A 872 -2.40 -22.51 24.21
C LEU A 872 -3.29 -23.35 25.13
N ASN A 873 -4.46 -22.82 25.47
CA ASN A 873 -5.44 -23.48 26.35
C ASN A 873 -4.84 -23.95 27.71
N GLY A 874 -3.86 -23.21 28.25
CA GLY A 874 -3.16 -23.54 29.50
C GLY A 874 -1.96 -24.50 29.36
N SER A 875 -1.76 -25.11 28.19
CA SER A 875 -0.64 -26.03 27.92
C SER A 875 0.44 -25.34 27.08
N SER A 876 1.72 -25.51 27.46
CA SER A 876 2.84 -25.11 26.61
C SER A 876 2.97 -26.08 25.43
N VAL A 877 2.82 -25.58 24.21
CA VAL A 877 2.84 -26.36 22.96
C VAL A 877 3.79 -25.73 21.94
N THR A 878 4.42 -26.56 21.12
CA THR A 878 5.37 -26.15 20.07
C THR A 878 4.82 -26.58 18.72
N ALA A 879 4.82 -25.68 17.74
CA ALA A 879 4.56 -26.05 16.35
C ALA A 879 5.84 -26.68 15.76
N LYS A 880 5.80 -27.98 15.45
CA LYS A 880 6.99 -28.77 15.08
C LYS A 880 6.90 -29.22 13.63
N GLY A 881 8.06 -29.29 12.98
CA GLY A 881 8.25 -30.00 11.71
C GLY A 881 7.94 -31.49 11.84
N CYS A 882 7.49 -32.07 10.73
CA CYS A 882 7.32 -33.49 10.53
C CYS A 882 8.68 -34.21 10.43
N ASN A 883 8.68 -35.55 10.48
CA ASN A 883 9.91 -36.34 10.45
C ASN A 883 10.60 -36.35 9.07
N ASP A 884 9.81 -36.35 8.00
CA ASP A 884 10.28 -36.31 6.61
C ASP A 884 9.42 -35.30 5.83
N SER A 885 10.00 -34.18 5.40
CA SER A 885 9.27 -33.16 4.64
C SER A 885 9.06 -33.52 3.16
N THR A 886 9.65 -34.61 2.66
CA THR A 886 9.42 -35.10 1.30
C THR A 886 8.05 -35.76 1.14
N GLU A 887 7.44 -36.26 2.23
CA GLU A 887 6.07 -36.76 2.26
C GLU A 887 5.02 -35.64 2.11
N TYR A 888 5.38 -34.36 2.31
CA TYR A 888 4.44 -33.24 2.45
C TYR A 888 4.59 -32.23 1.32
N VAL A 889 3.47 -31.78 0.74
CA VAL A 889 3.47 -30.69 -0.26
C VAL A 889 3.66 -29.33 0.41
N ASN A 890 3.09 -29.14 1.60
CA ASN A 890 3.05 -27.86 2.31
C ASN A 890 3.91 -27.86 3.59
N TRP A 891 4.65 -26.78 3.80
CA TRP A 891 5.55 -26.60 4.94
C TRP A 891 4.82 -26.10 6.20
N ASP A 892 4.31 -24.87 6.22
CA ASP A 892 3.90 -24.15 7.44
C ASP A 892 2.43 -23.72 7.47
N GLY A 893 1.63 -24.22 6.52
CA GLY A 893 0.26 -23.79 6.24
C GLY A 893 0.14 -22.82 5.07
N ILE A 894 1.28 -22.31 4.55
CA ILE A 894 1.34 -21.32 3.47
C ILE A 894 2.34 -21.78 2.41
N HIS A 895 3.61 -21.96 2.80
CA HIS A 895 4.72 -22.21 1.90
C HIS A 895 4.83 -23.68 1.49
N TYR A 896 5.56 -23.94 0.40
CA TYR A 896 5.82 -25.28 -0.12
C TYR A 896 7.14 -25.83 0.45
N THR A 897 7.20 -27.16 0.67
CA THR A 897 8.43 -27.85 1.13
C THR A 897 9.53 -27.81 0.06
N GLU A 898 10.79 -28.05 0.42
CA GLU A 898 11.89 -28.12 -0.55
C GLU A 898 11.62 -29.15 -1.66
N ALA A 899 11.05 -30.31 -1.31
CA ALA A 899 10.67 -31.34 -2.28
C ALA A 899 9.59 -30.85 -3.25
N ALA A 900 8.56 -30.17 -2.74
CA ALA A 900 7.50 -29.59 -3.56
C ALA A 900 8.02 -28.42 -4.43
N ASN A 901 8.91 -27.59 -3.90
CA ASN A 901 9.61 -26.53 -4.64
C ASN A 901 10.49 -27.10 -5.76
N GLN A 902 11.20 -28.21 -5.51
CA GLN A 902 11.98 -28.93 -6.53
C GLN A 902 11.09 -29.46 -7.64
N TYR A 903 9.95 -30.08 -7.30
CA TYR A 903 8.97 -30.52 -8.29
C TYR A 903 8.48 -29.34 -9.14
N VAL A 904 8.02 -28.25 -8.53
CA VAL A 904 7.49 -27.08 -9.25
C VAL A 904 8.55 -26.49 -10.18
N ALA A 905 9.79 -26.28 -9.70
CA ALA A 905 10.90 -25.81 -10.52
C ALA A 905 11.19 -26.74 -11.70
N SER A 906 11.17 -28.07 -11.50
CA SER A 906 11.38 -29.05 -12.57
C SER A 906 10.33 -28.92 -13.69
N GLN A 907 9.07 -28.62 -13.36
CA GLN A 907 8.01 -28.46 -14.34
C GLN A 907 8.10 -27.11 -15.07
N VAL A 908 8.45 -26.03 -14.37
CA VAL A 908 8.73 -24.71 -14.99
C VAL A 908 9.86 -24.83 -16.03
N LEU A 909 10.94 -25.55 -15.70
CA LEU A 909 12.09 -25.75 -16.59
C LEU A 909 11.78 -26.55 -17.87
N THR A 910 10.63 -27.26 -17.95
CA THR A 910 10.21 -27.92 -19.20
C THR A 910 9.76 -26.94 -20.29
N GLY A 911 9.46 -25.68 -19.94
CA GLY A 911 8.91 -24.69 -20.86
C GLY A 911 7.49 -24.96 -21.37
N LYS A 912 6.86 -26.08 -20.97
CA LYS A 912 5.50 -26.47 -21.40
C LYS A 912 4.40 -25.61 -20.78
N TYR A 913 4.65 -25.12 -19.57
CA TYR A 913 3.77 -24.24 -18.81
C TYR A 913 4.06 -22.75 -19.07
N SER A 914 4.81 -22.42 -20.13
CA SER A 914 5.16 -21.04 -20.48
C SER A 914 4.44 -20.57 -21.75
N ASP A 915 4.13 -19.27 -21.81
CA ASP A 915 3.56 -18.58 -22.96
C ASP A 915 4.46 -17.36 -23.28
N PRO A 916 5.26 -17.39 -24.35
CA PRO A 916 5.42 -18.48 -25.31
C PRO A 916 6.14 -19.72 -24.72
N PRO A 917 5.84 -20.94 -25.21
CA PRO A 917 6.51 -22.17 -24.76
C PRO A 917 7.91 -22.28 -25.37
N PHE A 918 8.88 -22.75 -24.57
CA PHE A 918 10.31 -22.69 -24.92
C PHE A 918 11.05 -24.03 -24.96
N ALA A 919 10.32 -25.16 -25.01
CA ALA A 919 10.83 -26.52 -24.75
C ALA A 919 12.15 -26.91 -25.45
N ASP A 920 12.40 -26.46 -26.68
CA ASP A 920 13.64 -26.74 -27.43
C ASP A 920 14.52 -25.50 -27.66
N LYS A 921 14.04 -24.30 -27.31
CA LYS A 921 14.77 -23.01 -27.42
C LYS A 921 14.24 -22.00 -26.40
N MET A 922 14.99 -21.74 -25.33
CA MET A 922 14.78 -20.54 -24.51
C MET A 922 15.03 -19.27 -25.35
N PRO A 923 14.15 -18.26 -25.29
CA PRO A 923 14.31 -17.02 -26.07
C PRO A 923 15.51 -16.16 -25.61
N PHE A 924 16.06 -16.47 -24.43
CA PHE A 924 17.30 -15.90 -23.89
C PHE A 924 18.33 -17.01 -23.61
N LEU A 925 19.61 -16.73 -23.85
CA LEU A 925 20.70 -17.73 -23.91
C LEU A 925 21.12 -18.27 -22.52
N LEU A 926 20.31 -19.15 -21.95
CA LEU A 926 20.70 -20.01 -20.82
C LEU A 926 21.27 -21.34 -21.29
N LYS A 927 22.24 -21.87 -20.53
CA LYS A 927 22.69 -23.26 -20.62
C LYS A 927 22.09 -24.04 -19.45
N LEU A 928 20.92 -24.63 -19.68
CA LEU A 928 20.34 -25.58 -18.73
C LEU A 928 21.20 -26.85 -18.68
N LYS A 929 21.30 -27.45 -17.49
CA LYS A 929 21.83 -28.81 -17.32
C LYS A 929 20.66 -29.80 -17.49
N PHE A 930 20.71 -30.57 -18.57
CA PHE A 930 19.93 -31.78 -18.82
C PHE A 930 20.92 -32.94 -19.04
#